data_AF-A0A1G4J748-F1
#
_entry.id   AF-A0A1G4J748-F1
#
_cell.length_a   1.000
_cell.length_b   1.000
_cell.length_c   1.000
_cell.angle_alpha   90.00
_cell.angle_beta   90.00
_cell.angle_gamma   90.00
#
_symmetry.space_group_name_H-M   'P 1'
#
loop_
_entity.id
_entity.type
_entity.pdbx_description
1 polymer ?
#
loop_
_entity_poly.entity_id
_entity_poly.type
_entity_poly.pdbx_seq_one_letter_code
_entity_poly.pdbx_strand_id
1 'polypeptide(L)'
;MVELEHIPVLRLTSSEMEDPIGFLSQPNVRRLGHIYGMVKLVPPQEFKPPLSIDETRFKFRARIQHLNELDISNRGRLFLMKQLNNFNMRGKRSATLVISKPYVESQHGRIYFYDLFIAVTRFCNEMDAVKQEREEGPVAPSQMPFTCRKRSRSDRFAKNSAKRSSRVFLAPLQDIYDSPKLWKDVSKTLDKPAEKLLHVFRTILAPYYDFLQRKTGPSGDHASMLSKLIYTEEYPRSLLNDSDDDADDSSNDQESEEEEEEGCIICRRTSHRTKTILCDSCDKPFHIFCLDPPLSDVPKGKWVCNNCIFGNGFYGFKEEDKFYSRESFQKLCGEFDSQLWPQGNKLQDLGALETMFWDQVNQIDTESSIRYGADIHNVGPGQMTGFPTADFVPPEIQQDSDARQKYTNYVQHPMNLVNFPTAKGSLLSVFGKRISGMTVPWIYIGSTFSTFCWHLEDQYTLSANYQHEGDPKIWYSVPESSREKFDELMKSIAPDLFQKQPDLLHQLVTLIAPYDKRFQDAKISCYKAVQYPGEYVVTFPKCYHSGFNTGYNFNEAVNFTLDLWLPYGVEATHDYIDTGKKCVFNMWELMLTVLLEYLENPKKFEEGMVRRCHSELLEMFNREVKTLNQLTDVVRAQNEAKGFTRRHIDDKLRVDIHVTVTSNDRYKDEYVTEEPDSGAENDDGDDDIFCSSCKTICPFAFVAHCKSSRFSKRRRLQSMKPEEWNQLAERGDIDILCAHDYFRLIEQADEEDTSDDESRQRFKHDELYYIRHPDEIRDILKRAQHKIDSVLR
;
A
#
# COMPACT_ATOMS: atom_id res chain seq x y z
N MET A 1 -21.61 -10.69 20.81
CA MET A 1 -20.45 -10.91 19.94
C MET A 1 -19.78 -12.21 20.35
N VAL A 2 -19.10 -12.91 19.43
CA VAL A 2 -18.23 -14.05 19.81
C VAL A 2 -17.11 -13.51 20.70
N GLU A 3 -16.74 -14.18 21.79
CA GLU A 3 -15.65 -13.72 22.64
C GLU A 3 -14.30 -14.03 21.96
N LEU A 4 -13.50 -12.99 21.68
CA LEU A 4 -12.16 -13.16 21.12
C LEU A 4 -11.16 -13.44 22.25
N GLU A 5 -10.26 -14.37 22.01
CA GLU A 5 -9.13 -14.59 22.90
C GLU A 5 -8.21 -13.37 22.91
N HIS A 6 -7.68 -13.04 24.09
CA HIS A 6 -6.78 -11.91 24.25
C HIS A 6 -5.33 -12.28 23.90
N ILE A 7 -4.61 -11.34 23.30
CA ILE A 7 -3.16 -11.49 23.08
C ILE A 7 -2.41 -11.60 24.42
N PRO A 8 -1.27 -12.30 24.44
CA PRO A 8 -0.49 -12.47 25.66
C PRO A 8 0.07 -11.14 26.18
N VAL A 9 0.06 -10.99 27.50
CA VAL A 9 0.61 -9.84 28.22
C VAL A 9 1.93 -10.24 28.87
N LEU A 10 3.00 -9.56 28.48
CA LEU A 10 4.35 -9.76 28.99
C LEU A 10 4.72 -8.60 29.91
N ARG A 11 5.04 -8.90 31.17
CA ARG A 11 5.49 -7.89 32.14
C ARG A 11 6.99 -7.86 32.15
N LEU A 12 7.57 -6.73 31.75
CA LEU A 12 9.00 -6.56 31.60
C LEU A 12 9.67 -6.28 32.95
N THR A 13 10.87 -6.80 33.14
CA THR A 13 11.78 -6.37 34.21
C THR A 13 12.68 -5.23 33.74
N SER A 14 13.28 -4.48 34.66
CA SER A 14 14.23 -3.42 34.31
C SER A 14 15.41 -3.93 33.47
N SER A 15 15.89 -5.16 33.73
CA SER A 15 16.98 -5.76 32.96
C SER A 15 16.56 -6.13 31.53
N GLU A 16 15.33 -6.56 31.31
CA GLU A 16 14.84 -6.91 29.96
C GLU A 16 14.60 -5.66 29.11
N MET A 17 14.30 -4.51 29.73
CA MET A 17 14.14 -3.24 29.04
C MET A 17 15.45 -2.62 28.55
N GLU A 18 16.60 -3.04 29.07
CA GLU A 18 17.91 -2.58 28.57
C GLU A 18 18.27 -3.20 27.21
N ASP A 19 17.66 -4.34 26.85
CA ASP A 19 17.83 -5.00 25.56
C ASP A 19 16.47 -5.47 24.99
N PRO A 20 15.64 -4.53 24.51
CA PRO A 20 14.29 -4.84 24.04
C PRO A 20 14.30 -5.75 22.81
N ILE A 21 15.27 -5.58 21.91
CA ILE A 21 15.43 -6.40 20.71
C ILE A 21 15.84 -7.82 21.09
N GLY A 22 16.78 -7.98 22.03
CA GLY A 22 17.17 -9.28 22.58
C GLY A 22 16.02 -9.99 23.29
N PHE A 23 15.23 -9.26 24.08
CA PHE A 23 14.02 -9.80 24.73
C PHE A 23 12.98 -10.28 23.71
N LEU A 24 12.62 -9.46 22.73
CA LEU A 24 11.69 -9.82 21.65
C LEU A 24 12.23 -10.96 20.78
N SER A 25 13.55 -11.11 20.74
CA SER A 25 14.24 -12.18 20.03
C SER A 25 14.24 -13.52 20.76
N GLN A 26 13.76 -13.60 22.00
CA GLN A 26 13.73 -14.86 22.74
C GLN A 26 12.74 -15.87 22.09
N PRO A 27 13.07 -17.17 22.03
CA PRO A 27 12.24 -18.17 21.35
C PRO A 27 10.80 -18.33 21.89
N ASN A 28 10.59 -18.07 23.19
CA ASN A 28 9.26 -18.04 23.82
C ASN A 28 8.44 -16.84 23.34
N VAL A 29 9.02 -15.64 23.32
CA VAL A 29 8.34 -14.40 22.89
C VAL A 29 8.03 -14.47 21.40
N ARG A 30 8.98 -14.91 20.58
CA ARG A 30 8.79 -15.14 19.14
C ARG A 30 7.64 -16.09 18.83
N ARG A 31 7.53 -17.19 19.59
CA ARG A 31 6.44 -18.16 19.43
C ARG A 31 5.08 -17.52 19.71
N LEU A 32 4.99 -16.66 20.71
CA LEU A 32 3.78 -15.90 21.00
C LEU A 32 3.44 -14.96 19.83
N GLY A 33 4.43 -14.23 19.32
CA GLY A 33 4.27 -13.39 18.13
C GLY A 33 3.76 -14.16 16.91
N HIS A 34 4.25 -15.38 16.66
CA HIS A 34 3.75 -16.22 15.56
C HIS A 34 2.32 -16.74 15.77
N ILE A 35 1.94 -17.10 17.00
CA ILE A 35 0.61 -17.64 17.32
C ILE A 35 -0.45 -16.54 17.30
N TYR A 36 -0.15 -15.41 17.93
CA TYR A 36 -1.11 -14.33 18.19
C TYR A 36 -0.97 -13.14 17.24
N GLY A 37 0.16 -13.01 16.54
CA GLY A 37 0.46 -11.87 15.68
C GLY A 37 0.94 -10.62 16.44
N MET A 38 0.48 -10.43 17.68
CA MET A 38 0.89 -9.33 18.56
C MET A 38 1.18 -9.81 19.98
N VAL A 39 1.94 -9.01 20.71
CA VAL A 39 2.11 -9.14 22.16
C VAL A 39 1.93 -7.78 22.83
N LYS A 40 1.39 -7.78 24.05
CA LYS A 40 1.31 -6.56 24.87
C LYS A 40 2.46 -6.55 25.87
N LEU A 41 3.26 -5.50 25.91
CA LEU A 41 4.31 -5.33 26.91
C LEU A 41 3.88 -4.32 27.97
N VAL A 42 4.03 -4.70 29.23
CA VAL A 42 3.73 -3.85 30.38
C VAL A 42 5.04 -3.59 31.12
N PRO A 43 5.60 -2.37 31.03
CA PRO A 43 6.77 -1.97 31.79
C PRO A 43 6.54 -2.03 33.32
N PRO A 44 7.62 -2.03 34.12
CA PRO A 44 7.55 -1.80 35.57
C PRO A 44 6.87 -0.47 35.90
N GLN A 45 6.26 -0.36 37.10
CA GLN A 45 5.55 0.86 37.50
C GLN A 45 6.46 2.10 37.62
N GLU A 46 7.76 1.88 37.77
CA GLU A 46 8.80 2.90 37.83
C GLU A 46 9.10 3.51 36.46
N PHE A 47 8.86 2.77 35.37
CA PHE A 47 9.05 3.25 34.00
C PHE A 47 7.81 4.05 33.58
N LYS A 48 7.90 5.37 33.74
CA LYS A 48 6.87 6.34 33.40
C LYS A 48 7.53 7.57 32.77
N PRO A 49 7.92 7.49 31.49
CA PRO A 49 8.46 8.64 30.78
C PRO A 49 7.41 9.76 30.76
N PRO A 50 7.78 11.01 31.08
CA PRO A 50 6.86 12.14 30.96
C PRO A 50 6.59 12.44 29.48
N LEU A 51 5.36 12.88 29.18
CA LEU A 51 5.01 13.38 27.84
C LEU A 51 5.80 14.67 27.55
N SER A 52 6.59 14.66 26.48
CA SER A 52 7.55 15.71 26.12
C SER A 52 7.16 16.43 24.84
N ILE A 53 6.01 17.10 24.86
CA ILE A 53 5.51 17.91 23.73
C ILE A 53 5.53 19.40 24.09
N ASP A 54 5.95 20.25 23.16
CA ASP A 54 5.82 21.70 23.27
C ASP A 54 4.40 22.12 22.90
N GLU A 55 3.56 22.33 23.92
CA GLU A 55 2.16 22.76 23.76
C GLU A 55 1.97 24.06 22.95
N THR A 56 3.00 24.91 22.89
CA THR A 56 2.90 26.19 22.19
C THR A 56 3.13 26.05 20.68
N ARG A 57 3.98 25.11 20.28
CA ARG A 57 4.39 24.91 18.88
C ARG A 57 3.73 23.70 18.25
N PHE A 58 3.46 22.66 19.01
CA PHE A 58 2.85 21.44 18.51
C PHE A 58 1.43 21.71 18.01
N LYS A 59 1.29 21.64 16.69
CA LYS A 59 0.03 21.78 15.98
C LYS A 59 -0.05 20.71 14.91
N PHE A 60 -1.25 20.22 14.68
CA PHE A 60 -1.53 19.21 13.67
C PHE A 60 -2.88 19.47 13.00
N ARG A 61 -3.07 18.96 11.79
CA ARG A 61 -4.36 18.96 11.12
C ARG A 61 -5.12 17.69 11.49
N ALA A 62 -6.40 17.84 11.84
CA ALA A 62 -7.23 16.68 12.11
C ALA A 62 -7.70 16.06 10.79
N ARG A 63 -7.64 14.74 10.72
CA ARG A 63 -8.20 13.93 9.65
C ARG A 63 -9.64 13.53 9.97
N ILE A 64 -10.52 13.44 8.98
CA ILE A 64 -11.92 13.05 9.12
C ILE A 64 -12.16 11.63 8.59
N GLN A 65 -12.78 10.78 9.39
CA GLN A 65 -13.19 9.41 9.06
C GLN A 65 -14.70 9.31 9.04
N HIS A 66 -15.26 8.67 8.00
CA HIS A 66 -16.68 8.33 7.94
C HIS A 66 -16.85 6.83 8.20
N LEU A 67 -17.29 6.47 9.41
CA LEU A 67 -17.27 5.06 9.86
C LEU A 67 -18.09 4.12 8.97
N ASN A 68 -19.21 4.60 8.43
CA ASN A 68 -20.09 3.85 7.54
C ASN A 68 -19.46 3.50 6.18
N GLU A 69 -18.40 4.22 5.78
CA GLU A 69 -17.68 4.00 4.51
C GLU A 69 -16.48 3.05 4.67
N LEU A 70 -16.06 2.75 5.91
CA LEU A 70 -14.89 1.92 6.18
C LEU A 70 -15.17 0.42 6.02
N ASP A 71 -16.41 -0.04 6.27
CA ASP A 71 -16.77 -1.44 6.06
C ASP A 71 -16.65 -1.83 4.57
N ILE A 72 -15.93 -2.92 4.30
CA ILE A 72 -15.69 -3.41 2.93
C ILE A 72 -16.99 -3.66 2.15
N SER A 73 -18.05 -4.12 2.83
CA SER A 73 -19.33 -4.41 2.18
C SER A 73 -20.08 -3.12 1.86
N ASN A 74 -20.12 -2.18 2.82
CA ASN A 74 -20.75 -0.88 2.66
C ASN A 74 -20.06 -0.06 1.56
N ARG A 75 -18.74 -0.16 1.45
CA ARG A 75 -17.98 0.50 0.37
C ARG A 75 -18.45 0.06 -1.01
N GLY A 76 -18.52 -1.26 -1.27
CA GLY A 76 -19.05 -1.79 -2.53
C GLY A 76 -20.50 -1.38 -2.80
N ARG A 77 -21.33 -1.35 -1.75
CA ARG A 77 -22.76 -0.95 -1.83
C ARG A 77 -22.96 0.52 -2.18
N LEU A 78 -22.29 1.43 -1.46
CA LEU A 78 -22.33 2.87 -1.72
C LEU A 78 -21.75 3.18 -3.09
N PHE A 79 -20.68 2.48 -3.46
CA PHE A 79 -20.04 2.59 -4.76
C PHE A 79 -21.02 2.28 -5.90
N LEU A 80 -21.66 1.10 -5.90
CA LEU A 80 -22.60 0.75 -6.97
C LEU A 80 -23.79 1.72 -7.03
N MET A 81 -24.28 2.20 -5.89
CA MET A 81 -25.34 3.21 -5.84
C MET A 81 -24.93 4.50 -6.56
N LYS A 82 -23.73 5.02 -6.27
CA LYS A 82 -23.19 6.23 -6.94
C LYS A 82 -23.08 6.00 -8.46
N GLN A 83 -22.61 4.82 -8.89
CA GLN A 83 -22.53 4.45 -10.31
C GLN A 83 -23.89 4.37 -11.01
N LEU A 84 -24.89 3.78 -10.36
CA LEU A 84 -26.26 3.70 -10.88
C LEU A 84 -26.87 5.10 -11.02
N ASN A 85 -26.62 6.00 -10.05
CA ASN A 85 -27.07 7.38 -10.12
C ASN A 85 -26.42 8.13 -11.29
N ASN A 86 -25.10 8.02 -11.46
CA ASN A 86 -24.39 8.59 -12.61
C ASN A 86 -24.94 8.05 -13.94
N PHE A 87 -25.21 6.75 -14.03
CA PHE A 87 -25.82 6.15 -15.21
C PHE A 87 -27.25 6.66 -15.48
N ASN A 88 -28.06 6.83 -14.43
CA ASN A 88 -29.44 7.31 -14.56
C ASN A 88 -29.50 8.78 -15.01
N MET A 89 -28.46 9.58 -14.74
CA MET A 89 -28.36 10.97 -15.18
C MET A 89 -28.07 11.13 -16.70
N ARG A 90 -27.77 10.04 -17.42
CA ARG A 90 -27.38 10.04 -18.85
C ARG A 90 -28.50 10.35 -19.86
N GLY A 91 -29.71 10.71 -19.45
CA GLY A 91 -30.76 11.03 -20.43
C GLY A 91 -32.04 11.65 -19.87
N LYS A 92 -33.02 11.91 -20.76
CA LYS A 92 -34.39 12.35 -20.43
C LYS A 92 -35.20 11.35 -19.58
N ARG A 93 -34.55 10.35 -18.97
CA ARG A 93 -35.16 9.55 -17.92
C ARG A 93 -35.34 10.49 -16.74
N SER A 94 -36.59 10.60 -16.30
CA SER A 94 -37.02 11.59 -15.33
C SER A 94 -36.07 11.67 -14.14
N ALA A 95 -35.77 12.89 -13.66
CA ALA A 95 -35.02 13.19 -12.45
C ALA A 95 -35.59 12.54 -11.15
N THR A 96 -36.58 11.66 -11.29
CA THR A 96 -37.33 10.94 -10.27
C THR A 96 -36.72 9.58 -9.89
N LEU A 97 -35.63 9.15 -10.55
CA LEU A 97 -34.99 7.84 -10.34
C LEU A 97 -33.58 7.95 -9.72
N VAL A 98 -33.30 9.06 -9.03
CA VAL A 98 -32.11 9.17 -8.17
C VAL A 98 -32.33 8.23 -6.98
N ILE A 99 -31.47 7.22 -6.90
CA ILE A 99 -31.47 6.25 -5.82
C ILE A 99 -30.87 6.95 -4.59
N SER A 100 -31.69 7.12 -3.55
CA SER A 100 -31.27 7.74 -2.29
C SER A 100 -30.62 6.76 -1.31
N LYS A 101 -30.94 5.46 -1.41
CA LYS A 101 -30.42 4.40 -0.54
C LYS A 101 -29.83 3.26 -1.37
N PRO A 102 -28.76 2.59 -0.91
CA PRO A 102 -28.10 1.51 -1.68
C PRO A 102 -28.86 0.17 -1.63
N TYR A 103 -30.09 0.18 -1.12
CA TYR A 103 -30.95 -0.99 -0.95
C TYR A 103 -32.43 -0.64 -1.13
N VAL A 104 -33.25 -1.67 -1.32
CA VAL A 104 -34.72 -1.62 -1.20
C VAL A 104 -35.15 -2.31 0.09
N GLU A 105 -36.04 -1.68 0.85
CA GLU A 105 -36.66 -2.28 2.03
C GLU A 105 -37.72 -3.31 1.62
N SER A 106 -37.67 -4.48 2.24
CA SER A 106 -38.65 -5.55 2.06
C SER A 106 -39.09 -6.08 3.43
N GLN A 107 -40.23 -6.76 3.46
CA GLN A 107 -40.72 -7.48 4.65
C GLN A 107 -39.73 -8.56 5.16
N HIS A 108 -38.77 -8.96 4.32
CA HIS A 108 -37.73 -9.94 4.66
C HIS A 108 -36.36 -9.28 4.91
N GLY A 109 -36.32 -7.97 5.15
CA GLY A 109 -35.10 -7.19 5.36
C GLY A 109 -34.67 -6.40 4.12
N ARG A 110 -33.45 -5.84 4.17
CA ARG A 110 -32.89 -4.99 3.12
C ARG A 110 -32.30 -5.83 1.98
N ILE A 111 -32.59 -5.45 0.74
CA ILE A 111 -31.98 -6.04 -0.46
C ILE A 111 -31.01 -5.02 -1.04
N TYR A 112 -29.72 -5.25 -0.85
CA TYR A 112 -28.66 -4.40 -1.36
C TYR A 112 -28.42 -4.65 -2.85
N PHE A 113 -28.27 -3.57 -3.62
CA PHE A 113 -28.07 -3.66 -5.07
C PHE A 113 -26.74 -4.33 -5.42
N TYR A 114 -25.68 -4.02 -4.67
CA TYR A 114 -24.34 -4.54 -4.92
C TYR A 114 -24.25 -6.04 -4.63
N ASP A 115 -24.74 -6.48 -3.47
CA ASP A 115 -24.76 -7.90 -3.11
C ASP A 115 -25.52 -8.74 -4.16
N LEU A 116 -26.63 -8.21 -4.67
CA LEU A 116 -27.41 -8.85 -5.75
C LEU A 116 -26.65 -8.88 -7.09
N PHE A 117 -26.03 -7.76 -7.47
CA PHE A 117 -25.23 -7.67 -8.70
C PHE A 117 -24.06 -8.66 -8.70
N ILE A 118 -23.33 -8.74 -7.60
CA ILE A 118 -22.19 -9.65 -7.43
C ILE A 118 -22.65 -11.11 -7.40
N ALA A 119 -23.73 -11.43 -6.68
CA ALA A 119 -24.25 -12.80 -6.62
C ALA A 119 -24.68 -13.34 -7.99
N VAL A 120 -25.36 -12.51 -8.80
CA VAL A 120 -25.74 -12.87 -10.18
C VAL A 120 -24.50 -13.07 -11.04
N THR A 121 -23.53 -12.15 -10.96
CA THR A 121 -22.30 -12.21 -11.77
C THR A 121 -21.45 -13.44 -11.43
N ARG A 122 -21.30 -13.79 -10.14
CA ARG A 122 -20.57 -14.98 -9.71
C ARG A 122 -21.17 -16.26 -10.25
N PHE A 123 -22.48 -16.42 -10.13
CA PHE A 123 -23.15 -17.61 -10.62
C PHE A 123 -22.99 -17.77 -12.15
N CYS A 124 -23.09 -16.67 -12.90
CA CYS A 124 -22.85 -16.68 -14.34
C CYS A 124 -21.42 -17.11 -14.69
N ASN A 125 -20.42 -16.63 -13.95
CA ASN A 125 -19.02 -17.02 -14.14
C ASN A 125 -18.77 -18.51 -13.83
N GLU A 126 -19.35 -19.01 -12.74
CA GLU A 126 -19.24 -20.43 -12.38
C GLU A 126 -19.88 -21.34 -13.44
N MET A 127 -21.04 -20.95 -13.98
CA MET A 127 -21.69 -21.69 -15.07
C MET A 127 -20.86 -21.68 -16.35
N ASP A 128 -20.19 -20.56 -16.65
CA ASP A 128 -19.34 -20.44 -17.84
C ASP A 128 -18.07 -21.30 -17.70
N ALA A 129 -17.41 -21.28 -16.53
CA ALA A 129 -16.25 -22.12 -16.24
C ALA A 129 -16.57 -23.62 -16.42
N VAL A 130 -17.74 -24.06 -15.94
CA VAL A 130 -18.19 -25.46 -16.10
C VAL A 130 -18.51 -25.81 -17.56
N LYS A 131 -18.97 -24.85 -18.38
CA LYS A 131 -19.17 -25.07 -19.82
C LYS A 131 -17.83 -25.22 -20.55
N GLN A 132 -16.87 -24.34 -20.28
CA GLN A 132 -15.53 -24.40 -20.86
C GLN A 132 -14.82 -25.73 -20.52
N GLU A 133 -14.87 -26.18 -19.27
CA GLU A 133 -14.29 -27.47 -18.85
C GLU A 133 -14.93 -28.69 -19.54
N ARG A 134 -16.22 -28.62 -19.90
CA ARG A 134 -16.92 -29.69 -20.60
C ARG A 134 -16.63 -29.70 -22.10
N GLU A 135 -16.39 -28.54 -22.69
CA GLU A 135 -16.04 -28.38 -24.11
C GLU A 135 -14.57 -28.77 -24.38
N GLU A 136 -13.67 -28.59 -23.41
CA GLU A 136 -12.24 -28.97 -23.56
C GLU A 136 -11.95 -30.48 -23.40
N GLY A 137 -12.86 -31.28 -22.82
CA GLY A 137 -12.77 -32.75 -22.75
C GLY A 137 -11.58 -33.31 -21.90
N PRO A 138 -11.67 -34.57 -21.42
CA PRO A 138 -10.56 -35.17 -20.68
C PRO A 138 -9.43 -35.57 -21.64
N VAL A 139 -8.24 -34.98 -21.47
CA VAL A 139 -7.03 -35.40 -22.20
C VAL A 139 -6.67 -36.83 -21.79
N ALA A 140 -7.02 -37.81 -22.62
CA ALA A 140 -6.63 -39.20 -22.42
C ALA A 140 -5.10 -39.37 -22.61
N PRO A 141 -4.44 -40.25 -21.83
CA PRO A 141 -3.01 -40.51 -21.99
C PRO A 141 -2.80 -41.44 -23.20
N SER A 142 -2.64 -40.87 -24.39
CA SER A 142 -2.38 -41.65 -25.61
C SER A 142 -0.87 -41.80 -25.87
N GLN A 143 -0.49 -43.06 -26.04
CA GLN A 143 0.83 -43.61 -26.34
C GLN A 143 1.52 -42.94 -27.55
N MET A 144 2.85 -42.85 -27.45
CA MET A 144 3.71 -42.32 -28.50
C MET A 144 3.80 -43.25 -29.72
N PRO A 145 3.79 -42.68 -30.94
CA PRO A 145 4.60 -43.19 -32.05
C PRO A 145 5.81 -42.28 -32.24
N PHE A 146 6.99 -42.90 -32.18
CA PHE A 146 8.27 -42.31 -32.53
C PHE A 146 8.27 -41.83 -33.99
N THR A 147 8.38 -40.53 -34.23
CA THR A 147 9.33 -39.98 -35.23
C THR A 147 9.72 -38.55 -34.85
N CYS A 148 11.03 -38.31 -34.86
CA CYS A 148 11.70 -37.15 -34.32
C CYS A 148 11.70 -35.97 -35.33
N ARG A 149 11.18 -34.81 -34.92
CA ARG A 149 11.71 -33.49 -35.32
C ARG A 149 11.81 -32.62 -34.06
N LYS A 150 13.05 -32.22 -33.75
CA LYS A 150 13.46 -31.50 -32.53
C LYS A 150 12.60 -30.24 -32.32
N ARG A 151 11.78 -30.22 -31.25
CA ARG A 151 11.22 -28.99 -30.67
C ARG A 151 12.18 -28.42 -29.63
N SER A 152 12.23 -27.09 -29.60
CA SER A 152 13.03 -26.24 -28.70
C SER A 152 12.77 -26.54 -27.22
N ARG A 153 13.80 -26.30 -26.39
CA ARG A 153 13.82 -26.49 -24.93
C ARG A 153 13.04 -25.42 -24.14
N SER A 154 12.29 -24.53 -24.78
CA SER A 154 11.57 -23.41 -24.16
C SER A 154 10.27 -23.78 -23.41
N ASP A 155 9.72 -24.98 -23.60
CA ASP A 155 8.36 -25.33 -23.14
C ASP A 155 8.25 -25.79 -21.66
N ARG A 156 9.32 -25.67 -20.84
CA ARG A 156 9.29 -26.14 -19.43
C ARG A 156 9.04 -25.07 -18.38
N PHE A 157 9.17 -23.78 -18.71
CA PHE A 157 8.94 -22.68 -17.75
C PHE A 157 7.53 -22.08 -17.82
N ALA A 158 6.78 -22.32 -18.90
CA ALA A 158 5.43 -21.79 -19.08
C ALA A 158 4.33 -22.54 -18.27
N LYS A 159 4.64 -23.61 -17.54
CA LYS A 159 3.63 -24.43 -16.84
C LYS A 159 3.41 -24.10 -15.37
N ASN A 160 4.20 -23.21 -14.76
CA ASN A 160 4.09 -22.93 -13.32
C ASN A 160 3.73 -21.47 -12.95
N SER A 161 3.42 -20.59 -13.90
CA SER A 161 3.05 -19.18 -13.59
C SER A 161 1.76 -18.67 -14.25
N ALA A 162 1.01 -19.51 -14.96
CA ALA A 162 -0.32 -19.13 -15.42
C ALA A 162 -1.33 -19.28 -14.27
N LYS A 163 -1.27 -18.42 -13.24
CA LYS A 163 -2.48 -18.08 -12.47
C LYS A 163 -3.47 -17.51 -13.50
N ARG A 164 -4.40 -18.34 -13.95
CA ARG A 164 -5.52 -17.99 -14.86
C ARG A 164 -6.10 -16.65 -14.38
N SER A 165 -5.85 -15.56 -15.13
CA SER A 165 -6.48 -14.27 -14.87
C SER A 165 -7.99 -14.48 -14.88
N SER A 166 -8.64 -14.23 -13.76
CA SER A 166 -10.07 -14.41 -13.53
C SER A 166 -10.87 -13.43 -14.40
N ARG A 167 -11.18 -13.84 -15.64
CA ARG A 167 -12.05 -13.11 -16.56
C ARG A 167 -13.49 -13.15 -16.06
N VAL A 168 -14.10 -11.98 -15.86
CA VAL A 168 -15.49 -11.85 -15.38
C VAL A 168 -16.45 -11.86 -16.57
N PHE A 169 -17.19 -12.95 -16.79
CA PHE A 169 -18.19 -13.09 -17.85
C PHE A 169 -19.55 -12.46 -17.46
N LEU A 170 -20.09 -11.58 -18.31
CA LEU A 170 -21.44 -11.02 -18.15
C LEU A 170 -22.41 -11.72 -19.11
N ALA A 171 -23.26 -12.60 -18.58
CA ALA A 171 -24.21 -13.41 -19.34
C ALA A 171 -25.36 -12.58 -19.94
N PRO A 172 -25.94 -12.95 -21.10
CA PRO A 172 -27.10 -12.28 -21.68
C PRO A 172 -28.26 -12.12 -20.68
N LEU A 173 -28.93 -10.96 -20.69
CA LEU A 173 -30.07 -10.71 -19.79
C LEU A 173 -31.18 -11.78 -19.90
N GLN A 174 -31.38 -12.33 -21.10
CA GLN A 174 -32.39 -13.37 -21.33
C GLN A 174 -32.05 -14.65 -20.55
N ASP A 175 -30.78 -15.06 -20.55
CA ASP A 175 -30.30 -16.24 -19.82
C ASP A 175 -30.39 -16.03 -18.30
N ILE A 176 -30.22 -14.80 -17.83
CA ILE A 176 -30.40 -14.43 -16.42
C ILE A 176 -31.89 -14.52 -16.03
N TYR A 177 -32.81 -14.03 -16.86
CA TYR A 177 -34.23 -14.05 -16.57
C TYR A 177 -34.85 -15.45 -16.60
N ASP A 178 -34.37 -16.30 -17.50
CA ASP A 178 -34.96 -17.61 -17.79
C ASP A 178 -34.30 -18.75 -17.01
N SER A 179 -33.41 -18.45 -16.05
CA SER A 179 -32.72 -19.47 -15.24
C SER A 179 -33.32 -19.61 -13.82
N PRO A 180 -34.21 -20.58 -13.58
CA PRO A 180 -34.73 -20.87 -12.23
C PRO A 180 -33.62 -21.28 -11.26
N LYS A 181 -32.56 -21.93 -11.78
CA LYS A 181 -31.43 -22.40 -10.98
C LYS A 181 -30.65 -21.23 -10.39
N LEU A 182 -30.35 -20.22 -11.22
CA LEU A 182 -29.70 -18.98 -10.79
C LEU A 182 -30.46 -18.36 -9.62
N TRP A 183 -31.77 -18.10 -9.79
CA TRP A 183 -32.54 -17.40 -8.77
C TRP A 183 -32.77 -18.22 -7.51
N LYS A 184 -32.77 -19.56 -7.60
CA LYS A 184 -32.77 -20.43 -6.42
C LYS A 184 -31.46 -20.34 -5.64
N ASP A 185 -30.33 -20.34 -6.33
CA ASP A 185 -29.01 -20.27 -5.69
C ASP A 185 -28.73 -18.88 -5.12
N VAL A 186 -29.04 -17.80 -5.86
CA VAL A 186 -28.96 -16.41 -5.36
C VAL A 186 -29.91 -16.19 -4.17
N SER A 187 -31.13 -16.76 -4.21
CA SER A 187 -32.09 -16.71 -3.09
C SER A 187 -31.53 -17.37 -1.84
N LYS A 188 -30.82 -18.50 -1.98
CA LYS A 188 -30.15 -19.19 -0.88
C LYS A 188 -28.95 -18.40 -0.35
N THR A 189 -28.15 -17.81 -1.23
CA THR A 189 -26.94 -17.04 -0.85
C THR A 189 -27.30 -15.76 -0.10
N LEU A 190 -28.32 -15.03 -0.56
CA LEU A 190 -28.74 -13.77 0.06
C LEU A 190 -29.80 -13.93 1.16
N ASP A 191 -30.33 -15.14 1.34
CA ASP A 191 -31.43 -15.45 2.26
C ASP A 191 -32.64 -14.50 2.07
N LYS A 192 -33.13 -14.43 0.82
CA LYS A 192 -34.27 -13.59 0.39
C LYS A 192 -35.10 -14.29 -0.68
N PRO A 193 -36.41 -14.00 -0.83
CA PRO A 193 -37.24 -14.62 -1.85
C PRO A 193 -36.79 -14.31 -3.29
N ALA A 194 -36.63 -15.35 -4.11
CA ALA A 194 -36.21 -15.26 -5.51
C ALA A 194 -37.02 -14.26 -6.34
N GLU A 195 -38.35 -14.23 -6.18
CA GLU A 195 -39.25 -13.33 -6.93
C GLU A 195 -38.95 -11.85 -6.69
N LYS A 196 -38.63 -11.48 -5.43
CA LYS A 196 -38.30 -10.10 -5.05
C LYS A 196 -36.92 -9.72 -5.58
N LEU A 197 -35.94 -10.62 -5.50
CA LEU A 197 -34.60 -10.41 -6.04
C LEU A 197 -34.65 -10.19 -7.56
N LEU A 198 -35.40 -11.04 -8.28
CA LEU A 198 -35.61 -10.90 -9.73
C LEU A 198 -36.31 -9.58 -10.08
N HIS A 199 -37.31 -9.17 -9.30
CA HIS A 199 -38.00 -7.89 -9.50
C HIS A 199 -37.05 -6.69 -9.33
N VAL A 200 -36.24 -6.68 -8.26
CA VAL A 200 -35.25 -5.62 -8.01
C VAL A 200 -34.21 -5.59 -9.13
N PHE A 201 -33.71 -6.75 -9.55
CA PHE A 201 -32.75 -6.84 -10.65
C PHE A 201 -33.33 -6.29 -11.95
N ARG A 202 -34.55 -6.69 -12.34
CA ARG A 202 -35.21 -6.21 -13.56
C ARG A 202 -35.47 -4.71 -13.56
N THR A 203 -35.91 -4.16 -12.44
CA THR A 203 -36.32 -2.75 -12.35
C THR A 203 -35.12 -1.81 -12.27
N ILE A 204 -34.10 -2.17 -11.49
CA ILE A 204 -33.01 -1.24 -11.12
C ILE A 204 -31.69 -1.62 -11.81
N LEU A 205 -31.28 -2.89 -11.74
CA LEU A 205 -29.93 -3.30 -12.18
C LEU A 205 -29.84 -3.63 -13.66
N ALA A 206 -30.88 -4.21 -14.26
CA ALA A 206 -30.84 -4.72 -15.63
C ALA A 206 -30.47 -3.67 -16.69
N PRO A 207 -30.96 -2.41 -16.64
CA PRO A 207 -30.55 -1.38 -17.60
C PRO A 207 -29.06 -1.05 -17.53
N TYR A 208 -28.49 -1.05 -16.32
CA TYR A 208 -27.06 -0.82 -16.10
C TYR A 208 -26.24 -2.06 -16.51
N TYR A 209 -26.73 -3.26 -16.20
CA TYR A 209 -26.11 -4.52 -16.59
C TYR A 209 -26.01 -4.68 -18.12
N ASP A 210 -27.09 -4.40 -18.86
CA ASP A 210 -27.11 -4.39 -20.33
C ASP A 210 -26.12 -3.36 -20.90
N PHE A 211 -26.01 -2.19 -20.27
CA PHE A 211 -25.02 -1.20 -20.65
C PHE A 211 -23.58 -1.72 -20.49
N LEU A 212 -23.26 -2.36 -19.36
CA LEU A 212 -21.94 -2.98 -19.12
C LEU A 212 -21.66 -4.11 -20.12
N GLN A 213 -22.65 -4.95 -20.40
CA GLN A 213 -22.54 -6.05 -21.35
C GLN A 213 -22.29 -5.56 -22.80
N ARG A 214 -23.02 -4.54 -23.26
CA ARG A 214 -22.84 -4.01 -24.63
C ARG A 214 -21.47 -3.38 -24.84
N LYS A 215 -20.91 -2.77 -23.80
CA LYS A 215 -19.57 -2.19 -23.86
C LYS A 215 -18.44 -3.22 -23.86
N THR A 216 -18.69 -4.42 -23.33
CA THR A 216 -17.66 -5.46 -23.16
C THR A 216 -17.49 -6.36 -24.39
N GLY A 217 -18.42 -6.31 -25.37
CA GLY A 217 -18.30 -6.98 -26.68
C GLY A 217 -18.23 -8.53 -26.63
N PRO A 218 -18.42 -9.24 -27.77
CA PRO A 218 -18.39 -10.71 -27.81
C PRO A 218 -16.99 -11.34 -27.74
N SER A 219 -15.92 -10.53 -27.71
CA SER A 219 -14.51 -11.01 -27.76
C SER A 219 -13.52 -10.12 -27.00
N GLY A 220 -14.01 -9.28 -26.07
CA GLY A 220 -13.16 -8.31 -25.34
C GLY A 220 -12.76 -8.81 -23.96
N ASP A 221 -11.54 -8.48 -23.51
CA ASP A 221 -11.05 -8.76 -22.15
C ASP A 221 -12.03 -8.26 -21.07
N HIS A 222 -12.88 -9.16 -20.59
CA HIS A 222 -13.99 -8.81 -19.71
C HIS A 222 -13.56 -8.29 -18.32
N ALA A 223 -12.33 -8.61 -17.89
CA ALA A 223 -11.71 -8.11 -16.67
C ALA A 223 -11.08 -6.71 -16.84
N SER A 224 -10.44 -6.45 -17.99
CA SER A 224 -9.67 -5.22 -18.22
C SER A 224 -10.55 -4.02 -18.60
N MET A 225 -11.84 -4.22 -18.90
CA MET A 225 -12.67 -3.16 -19.46
C MET A 225 -13.55 -2.46 -18.42
N LEU A 226 -13.92 -3.16 -17.34
CA LEU A 226 -14.56 -2.54 -16.17
C LEU A 226 -13.59 -1.57 -15.43
N SER A 227 -12.28 -1.75 -15.63
CA SER A 227 -11.23 -0.79 -15.25
C SER A 227 -11.00 0.32 -16.29
N LYS A 228 -11.12 0.02 -17.60
CA LYS A 228 -11.02 1.04 -18.69
C LYS A 228 -12.23 1.98 -18.81
N LEU A 229 -13.37 1.65 -18.21
CA LEU A 229 -14.57 2.51 -18.13
C LEU A 229 -14.45 3.65 -17.11
N ILE A 230 -13.26 3.78 -16.51
CA ILE A 230 -12.90 4.73 -15.47
C ILE A 230 -11.74 5.53 -16.05
N TYR A 231 -11.74 6.84 -15.81
CA TYR A 231 -10.62 7.68 -16.22
C TYR A 231 -9.36 7.21 -15.52
N THR A 232 -8.44 6.66 -16.30
CA THR A 232 -7.07 6.36 -15.89
C THR A 232 -6.34 7.69 -15.64
N GLU A 233 -6.56 8.30 -14.49
CA GLU A 233 -5.44 8.91 -13.78
C GLU A 233 -4.69 7.77 -13.09
N GLU A 234 -3.36 7.80 -13.13
CA GLU A 234 -2.55 6.93 -12.30
C GLU A 234 -2.98 7.14 -10.84
N TYR A 235 -3.08 6.03 -10.09
CA TYR A 235 -3.31 6.07 -8.66
C TYR A 235 -2.30 7.04 -8.01
N PRO A 236 -2.74 7.94 -7.13
CA PRO A 236 -1.84 8.57 -6.18
C PRO A 236 -1.01 7.51 -5.49
N ARG A 237 0.23 7.92 -5.20
CA ARG A 237 1.17 7.15 -4.40
C ARG A 237 0.47 6.75 -3.09
N SER A 238 0.89 5.60 -2.54
CA SER A 238 0.55 5.19 -1.17
C SER A 238 0.62 6.41 -0.24
N LEU A 239 -0.28 6.51 0.73
CA LEU A 239 -0.28 7.49 1.86
C LEU A 239 1.03 7.52 2.68
N LEU A 240 2.06 6.81 2.23
CA LEU A 240 3.40 6.69 2.83
C LEU A 240 4.44 7.54 2.09
N ASN A 241 4.09 8.19 0.97
CA ASN A 241 5.03 8.92 0.11
C ASN A 241 4.61 10.38 -0.14
N ASP A 242 3.88 10.98 0.78
CA ASP A 242 3.74 12.43 0.84
C ASP A 242 5.03 12.99 1.45
N SER A 243 6.09 13.08 0.63
CA SER A 243 7.07 14.14 0.84
C SER A 243 6.33 15.46 0.61
N ASP A 244 6.43 16.37 1.58
CA ASP A 244 5.75 17.65 1.71
C ASP A 244 6.06 18.67 0.57
N ASP A 245 5.85 18.32 -0.70
CA ASP A 245 6.23 19.20 -1.83
C ASP A 245 5.22 20.30 -2.17
N ASP A 246 4.14 20.49 -1.40
CA ASP A 246 3.15 21.55 -1.67
C ASP A 246 3.14 22.68 -0.61
N ALA A 247 4.23 22.87 0.15
CA ALA A 247 4.27 23.87 1.22
C ALA A 247 5.57 24.70 1.34
N ASP A 248 6.10 25.27 0.27
CA ASP A 248 6.76 26.60 0.35
C ASP A 248 6.92 27.25 -1.04
N ASP A 249 6.02 28.17 -1.39
CA ASP A 249 6.35 29.23 -2.36
C ASP A 249 6.20 30.58 -1.67
N SER A 250 7.21 30.90 -0.86
CA SER A 250 7.45 32.24 -0.36
C SER A 250 8.69 32.85 -1.01
N SER A 251 8.68 32.93 -2.35
CA SER A 251 9.62 33.78 -3.08
C SER A 251 8.90 34.98 -3.73
N ASN A 252 9.41 36.15 -3.38
CA ASN A 252 8.80 37.46 -3.59
C ASN A 252 9.16 37.98 -4.99
N ASP A 253 8.37 37.63 -6.01
CA ASP A 253 8.43 38.27 -7.33
C ASP A 253 7.04 38.77 -7.78
N GLN A 254 6.92 40.10 -7.90
CA GLN A 254 5.75 40.78 -8.42
C GLN A 254 5.67 40.63 -9.95
N GLU A 255 5.10 39.54 -10.46
CA GLU A 255 4.60 39.47 -11.83
C GLU A 255 3.23 38.76 -11.88
N SER A 256 2.19 39.54 -12.14
CA SER A 256 0.80 39.21 -12.52
C SER A 256 0.32 37.75 -12.38
N GLU A 257 -0.55 37.53 -11.39
CA GLU A 257 -1.46 36.38 -11.27
C GLU A 257 -2.35 36.26 -12.53
N GLU A 258 -1.95 35.43 -13.49
CA GLU A 258 -2.91 34.70 -14.32
C GLU A 258 -3.08 33.32 -13.66
N GLU A 259 -4.16 33.13 -12.89
CA GLU A 259 -4.60 31.81 -12.45
C GLU A 259 -4.66 30.89 -13.69
N GLU A 260 -3.73 29.94 -13.82
CA GLU A 260 -3.78 28.94 -14.90
C GLU A 260 -5.09 28.15 -14.74
N GLU A 261 -6.12 28.50 -15.52
CA GLU A 261 -7.43 27.85 -15.45
C GLU A 261 -7.29 26.33 -15.67
N GLU A 262 -7.56 25.54 -14.63
CA GLU A 262 -7.51 24.07 -14.72
C GLU A 262 -8.45 23.55 -15.83
N GLY A 263 -7.88 22.83 -16.80
CA GLY A 263 -8.62 22.20 -17.89
C GLY A 263 -9.32 20.90 -17.46
N CYS A 264 -10.31 20.46 -18.24
CA CYS A 264 -10.99 19.20 -17.98
C CYS A 264 -10.01 18.03 -17.81
N ILE A 265 -10.08 17.30 -16.70
CA ILE A 265 -9.15 16.23 -16.32
C ILE A 265 -8.99 15.16 -17.43
N ILE A 266 -10.05 14.90 -18.17
CA ILE A 266 -10.10 13.81 -19.15
C ILE A 266 -9.38 14.18 -20.44
N CYS A 267 -9.64 15.38 -20.95
CA CYS A 267 -9.13 15.81 -22.26
C CYS A 267 -8.03 16.87 -22.16
N ARG A 268 -7.73 17.34 -20.94
CA ARG A 268 -6.77 18.41 -20.59
C ARG A 268 -6.99 19.70 -21.39
N ARG A 269 -8.25 20.05 -21.66
CA ARG A 269 -8.64 21.27 -22.42
C ARG A 269 -9.56 22.13 -21.57
N THR A 270 -9.44 23.45 -21.69
CA THR A 270 -10.26 24.49 -21.02
C THR A 270 -11.47 24.95 -21.86
N SER A 271 -11.63 24.39 -23.06
CA SER A 271 -12.70 24.70 -24.02
C SER A 271 -14.08 24.22 -23.55
N HIS A 272 -15.14 25.04 -23.66
CA HIS A 272 -16.55 24.71 -23.32
C HIS A 272 -16.97 24.83 -21.84
N ARG A 273 -16.63 25.96 -21.19
CA ARG A 273 -17.03 26.32 -19.81
C ARG A 273 -18.50 26.08 -19.45
N THR A 274 -19.44 26.38 -20.36
CA THR A 274 -20.88 26.18 -20.12
C THR A 274 -21.32 24.71 -20.09
N LYS A 275 -20.42 23.79 -20.44
CA LYS A 275 -20.60 22.34 -20.45
C LYS A 275 -19.57 21.63 -19.57
N THR A 276 -19.01 22.36 -18.61
CA THR A 276 -18.12 21.82 -17.56
C THR A 276 -18.92 21.62 -16.28
N ILE A 277 -18.72 20.48 -15.62
CA ILE A 277 -19.22 20.18 -14.28
C ILE A 277 -18.02 20.02 -13.34
N LEU A 278 -18.15 20.52 -12.12
CA LEU A 278 -17.17 20.29 -11.05
C LEU A 278 -17.60 19.08 -10.23
N CYS A 279 -16.64 18.27 -9.80
CA CYS A 279 -16.91 17.20 -8.86
C CYS A 279 -17.19 17.78 -7.47
N ASP A 280 -18.34 17.49 -6.85
CA ASP A 280 -18.67 17.99 -5.50
C ASP A 280 -17.78 17.42 -4.37
N SER A 281 -16.81 16.58 -4.71
CA SER A 281 -15.89 15.97 -3.75
C SER A 281 -14.43 16.41 -3.89
N CYS A 282 -13.96 16.72 -5.10
CA CYS A 282 -12.57 17.15 -5.33
C CYS A 282 -12.46 18.47 -6.09
N ASP A 283 -13.59 19.11 -6.40
CA ASP A 283 -13.71 20.35 -7.17
C ASP A 283 -13.04 20.37 -8.55
N LYS A 284 -12.44 19.25 -9.00
CA LYS A 284 -11.82 19.13 -10.33
C LYS A 284 -12.86 19.29 -11.46
N PRO A 285 -12.49 19.95 -12.59
CA PRO A 285 -13.38 20.19 -13.71
C PRO A 285 -13.47 19.01 -14.70
N PHE A 286 -14.69 18.71 -15.16
CA PHE A 286 -14.97 17.68 -16.15
C PHE A 286 -15.94 18.19 -17.22
N HIS A 287 -15.64 17.98 -18.51
CA HIS A 287 -16.65 18.21 -19.55
C HIS A 287 -17.74 17.15 -19.50
N ILE A 288 -19.00 17.56 -19.52
CA ILE A 288 -20.16 16.65 -19.50
C ILE A 288 -20.12 15.62 -20.64
N PHE A 289 -19.52 15.96 -21.79
CA PHE A 289 -19.37 15.06 -22.94
C PHE A 289 -18.09 14.23 -22.92
N CYS A 290 -17.09 14.59 -22.10
CA CYS A 290 -15.93 13.76 -21.87
C CYS A 290 -16.24 12.63 -20.89
N LEU A 291 -17.27 12.79 -20.05
CA LEU A 291 -17.76 11.80 -19.09
C LEU A 291 -18.15 10.47 -19.76
N ASP A 292 -18.05 9.38 -19.00
CA ASP A 292 -18.31 8.03 -19.47
C ASP A 292 -19.23 7.32 -18.47
N PRO A 293 -20.54 7.27 -18.76
CA PRO A 293 -21.15 7.74 -20.00
C PRO A 293 -21.27 9.29 -20.10
N PRO A 294 -21.32 9.87 -21.32
CA PRO A 294 -21.44 11.31 -21.49
C PRO A 294 -22.82 11.80 -21.07
N LEU A 295 -22.85 12.92 -20.33
CA LEU A 295 -24.06 13.59 -19.86
C LEU A 295 -24.58 14.57 -20.93
N SER A 296 -25.91 14.66 -21.05
CA SER A 296 -26.56 15.58 -22.00
C SER A 296 -26.59 17.02 -21.51
N ASP A 297 -26.77 17.21 -20.20
CA ASP A 297 -26.85 18.49 -19.50
C ASP A 297 -26.17 18.35 -18.13
N VAL A 298 -25.79 19.48 -17.51
CA VAL A 298 -25.26 19.50 -16.14
C VAL A 298 -26.36 19.02 -15.18
N PRO A 299 -26.19 17.89 -14.46
CA PRO A 299 -27.20 17.32 -13.58
C PRO A 299 -27.56 18.28 -12.44
N LYS A 300 -28.81 18.17 -11.96
CA LYS A 300 -29.27 18.87 -10.75
C LYS A 300 -29.08 17.97 -9.53
N GLY A 301 -28.37 18.46 -8.53
CA GLY A 301 -28.04 17.70 -7.31
C GLY A 301 -26.55 17.35 -7.23
N LYS A 302 -26.17 16.51 -6.26
CA LYS A 302 -24.76 16.16 -6.05
C LYS A 302 -24.25 15.23 -7.16
N TRP A 303 -23.16 15.58 -7.82
CA TRP A 303 -22.42 14.75 -8.77
C TRP A 303 -20.97 14.59 -8.31
N VAL A 304 -20.51 13.34 -8.27
CA VAL A 304 -19.15 13.00 -7.85
C VAL A 304 -18.50 12.27 -9.03
N CYS A 305 -17.27 12.65 -9.37
CA CYS A 305 -16.55 12.05 -10.49
C CYS A 305 -16.18 10.59 -10.17
N ASN A 306 -15.97 9.79 -11.21
CA ASN A 306 -15.58 8.39 -11.05
C ASN A 306 -14.33 8.27 -10.15
N ASN A 307 -13.30 9.13 -10.32
CA ASN A 307 -12.09 9.09 -9.48
C ASN A 307 -12.39 9.29 -7.98
N CYS A 308 -13.33 10.17 -7.62
CA CYS A 308 -13.78 10.34 -6.23
C CYS A 308 -14.75 9.24 -5.76
N ILE A 309 -15.48 8.58 -6.67
CA ILE A 309 -16.36 7.46 -6.33
C ILE A 309 -15.53 6.18 -6.07
N PHE A 310 -14.54 5.91 -6.91
CA PHE A 310 -13.59 4.78 -6.78
C PHE A 310 -12.55 5.02 -5.69
N GLY A 311 -12.15 6.28 -5.50
CA GLY A 311 -10.97 6.66 -4.77
C GLY A 311 -9.75 6.61 -5.68
N ASN A 312 -9.04 7.72 -5.74
CA ASN A 312 -7.61 7.82 -6.03
C ASN A 312 -6.79 7.23 -4.84
N GLY A 313 -7.27 6.17 -4.18
CA GLY A 313 -6.80 5.82 -2.84
C GLY A 313 -7.30 6.77 -1.72
N PHE A 314 -7.78 7.99 -2.01
CA PHE A 314 -8.41 8.88 -1.02
C PHE A 314 -9.87 8.47 -0.69
N TYR A 315 -10.07 7.24 -0.23
CA TYR A 315 -10.89 7.11 0.99
C TYR A 315 -10.02 7.42 2.24
N GLY A 316 -8.75 7.76 2.01
CA GLY A 316 -7.87 8.52 2.89
C GLY A 316 -8.54 9.78 3.40
N PHE A 317 -8.58 9.82 4.70
CA PHE A 317 -9.23 10.78 5.57
C PHE A 317 -8.98 12.21 5.13
N LYS A 318 -10.06 12.98 4.92
CA LYS A 318 -9.93 14.40 4.57
C LYS A 318 -9.24 15.12 5.71
N GLU A 319 -8.12 15.77 5.42
CA GLU A 319 -7.51 16.68 6.38
C GLU A 319 -8.34 17.96 6.45
N GLU A 320 -8.57 18.45 7.67
CA GLU A 320 -9.14 19.78 7.86
C GLU A 320 -8.05 20.84 7.65
N ASP A 321 -8.41 21.95 7.02
CA ASP A 321 -7.52 23.13 6.89
C ASP A 321 -7.17 23.75 8.26
N LYS A 322 -7.92 23.37 9.30
CA LYS A 322 -7.77 23.88 10.66
C LYS A 322 -6.70 23.10 11.42
N PHE A 323 -5.73 23.84 11.94
CA PHE A 323 -4.76 23.33 12.90
C PHE A 323 -5.35 23.27 14.32
N TYR A 324 -5.06 22.17 15.00
CA TYR A 324 -5.38 21.94 16.40
C TYR A 324 -4.10 21.86 17.23
N SER A 325 -4.17 22.37 18.45
CA SER A 325 -3.23 22.02 19.51
C SER A 325 -3.78 20.80 20.25
N ARG A 326 -2.95 20.16 21.08
CA ARG A 326 -3.40 19.04 21.91
C ARG A 326 -4.58 19.43 22.80
N GLU A 327 -4.49 20.56 23.49
CA GLU A 327 -5.56 21.06 24.37
C GLU A 327 -6.86 21.36 23.61
N SER A 328 -6.78 22.00 22.43
CA SER A 328 -7.99 22.34 21.67
C SER A 328 -8.66 21.10 21.08
N PHE A 329 -7.87 20.09 20.69
CA PHE A 329 -8.39 18.80 20.23
C PHE A 329 -9.01 17.99 21.37
N GLN A 330 -8.45 18.04 22.57
CA GLN A 330 -9.02 17.39 23.74
C GLN A 330 -10.40 17.99 24.10
N LYS A 331 -10.55 19.31 24.00
CA LYS A 331 -11.86 19.98 24.17
C LYS A 331 -12.88 19.53 23.12
N LEU A 332 -12.47 19.46 21.86
CA LEU A 332 -13.30 18.94 20.77
C LEU A 332 -13.77 17.49 21.03
N CYS A 333 -12.88 16.63 21.53
CA CYS A 333 -13.25 15.27 21.92
C CYS A 333 -14.27 15.25 23.07
N GLY A 334 -14.09 16.11 24.08
CA GLY A 334 -15.05 16.24 25.19
C GLY A 334 -16.42 16.75 24.76
N GLU A 335 -16.48 17.67 23.79
CA GLU A 335 -17.73 18.12 23.19
C GLU A 335 -18.44 17.01 22.42
N PHE A 336 -17.68 16.22 21.63
CA PHE A 336 -18.20 15.05 20.93
C PHE A 336 -18.75 14.00 21.91
N ASP A 337 -18.00 13.68 22.97
CA ASP A 337 -18.43 12.73 23.99
C ASP A 337 -19.70 13.21 24.72
N SER A 338 -19.82 14.51 24.99
CA SER A 338 -21.02 15.10 25.60
C SER A 338 -22.25 15.00 24.69
N GLN A 339 -22.07 15.08 23.38
CA GLN A 339 -23.15 14.89 22.40
C GLN A 339 -23.55 13.41 22.28
N LEU A 340 -22.58 12.50 22.36
CA LEU A 340 -22.82 11.06 22.29
C LEU A 340 -23.50 10.53 23.56
N TRP A 341 -23.18 11.09 24.73
CA TRP A 341 -23.77 10.74 26.03
C TRP A 341 -24.44 11.94 26.72
N PRO A 342 -25.58 12.43 26.21
CA PRO A 342 -26.22 13.65 26.71
C PRO A 342 -26.85 13.51 28.11
N GLN A 343 -27.02 12.28 28.60
CA GLN A 343 -27.76 11.95 29.84
C GLN A 343 -26.87 11.41 30.96
N GLY A 344 -25.55 11.41 30.81
CA GLY A 344 -24.65 10.87 31.82
C GLY A 344 -23.17 10.94 31.46
N ASN A 345 -22.35 10.30 32.29
CA ASN A 345 -20.92 10.18 32.03
C ASN A 345 -20.67 9.22 30.85
N LYS A 346 -19.54 9.44 30.17
CA LYS A 346 -19.01 8.52 29.15
C LYS A 346 -19.04 7.08 29.63
N LEU A 347 -19.53 6.20 28.74
CA LEU A 347 -19.62 4.78 29.01
C LEU A 347 -18.22 4.19 29.31
N GLN A 348 -18.07 3.57 30.47
CA GLN A 348 -16.81 2.97 30.90
C GLN A 348 -16.67 1.49 30.50
N ASP A 349 -17.78 0.85 30.10
CA ASP A 349 -17.78 -0.54 29.65
C ASP A 349 -17.21 -0.65 28.23
N LEU A 350 -15.98 -1.14 28.13
CA LEU A 350 -15.27 -1.33 26.87
C LEU A 350 -15.96 -2.31 25.92
N GLY A 351 -16.65 -3.33 26.43
CA GLY A 351 -17.36 -4.31 25.59
C GLY A 351 -18.61 -3.70 24.96
N ALA A 352 -19.31 -2.84 25.71
CA ALA A 352 -20.43 -2.09 25.19
C ALA A 352 -19.98 -1.01 24.18
N LEU A 353 -18.87 -0.31 24.44
CA LEU A 353 -18.27 0.63 23.48
C LEU A 353 -17.86 -0.05 22.17
N GLU A 354 -17.25 -1.22 22.25
CA GLU A 354 -16.90 -2.04 21.09
C GLU A 354 -18.13 -2.46 20.30
N THR A 355 -19.21 -2.83 20.99
CA THR A 355 -20.48 -3.15 20.34
C THR A 355 -21.02 -1.95 19.59
N MET A 356 -21.05 -0.78 20.22
CA MET A 356 -21.49 0.47 19.60
C MET A 356 -20.63 0.85 18.39
N PHE A 357 -19.31 0.72 18.48
CA PHE A 357 -18.38 1.00 17.38
C PHE A 357 -18.71 0.16 16.15
N TRP A 358 -18.80 -1.16 16.30
CA TRP A 358 -19.09 -2.05 15.17
C TRP A 358 -20.50 -1.85 14.63
N ASP A 359 -21.48 -1.49 15.47
CA ASP A 359 -22.82 -1.13 15.00
C ASP A 359 -22.79 0.13 14.11
N GLN A 360 -21.99 1.14 14.45
CA GLN A 360 -21.81 2.34 13.63
C GLN A 360 -21.09 2.04 12.31
N VAL A 361 -20.03 1.23 12.33
CA VAL A 361 -19.29 0.83 11.12
C VAL A 361 -20.18 0.03 10.16
N ASN A 362 -21.00 -0.87 10.69
CA ASN A 362 -21.88 -1.72 9.89
C ASN A 362 -23.14 -0.97 9.40
N GLN A 363 -23.57 0.10 10.06
CA GLN A 363 -24.73 0.90 9.66
C GLN A 363 -24.43 1.83 8.48
N ILE A 364 -24.92 1.45 7.31
CA ILE A 364 -24.77 2.24 6.08
C ILE A 364 -25.53 3.57 6.07
N ASP A 365 -26.61 3.70 6.87
CA ASP A 365 -27.52 4.86 6.83
C ASP A 365 -27.07 6.02 7.73
N THR A 366 -26.21 5.74 8.71
CA THR A 366 -25.81 6.70 9.74
C THR A 366 -24.46 7.27 9.35
N GLU A 367 -24.44 8.54 8.96
CA GLU A 367 -23.18 9.23 8.73
C GLU A 367 -22.57 9.63 10.07
N SER A 368 -21.45 9.02 10.44
CA SER A 368 -20.68 9.37 11.64
C SER A 368 -19.30 9.81 11.21
N SER A 369 -19.10 11.13 11.23
CA SER A 369 -17.80 11.75 10.95
C SER A 369 -17.00 11.91 12.23
N ILE A 370 -15.85 11.27 12.27
CA ILE A 370 -14.95 11.22 13.42
C ILE A 370 -13.65 11.94 13.06
N ARG A 371 -13.12 12.74 13.98
CA ARG A 371 -11.85 13.46 13.78
C ARG A 371 -10.74 12.79 14.56
N TYR A 372 -9.53 12.76 14.02
CA TYR A 372 -8.36 12.19 14.69
C TYR A 372 -7.06 12.75 14.12
N GLY A 373 -5.96 12.63 14.86
CA GLY A 373 -4.61 12.94 14.36
C GLY A 373 -3.86 11.64 14.07
N ALA A 374 -3.22 11.55 12.92
CA ALA A 374 -2.38 10.41 12.54
C ALA A 374 -1.21 10.87 11.68
N ASP A 375 -0.16 10.06 11.67
CA ASP A 375 1.06 10.25 10.89
C ASP A 375 1.70 11.63 11.13
N ILE A 376 1.55 12.15 12.35
CA ILE A 376 2.10 13.46 12.73
C ILE A 376 3.58 13.26 13.00
N HIS A 377 4.43 13.90 12.19
CA HIS A 377 5.88 13.74 12.21
C HIS A 377 6.62 15.07 12.05
N ASN A 378 6.20 16.08 12.82
CA ASN A 378 6.82 17.41 12.81
C ASN A 378 8.32 17.33 13.15
N VAL A 379 9.14 18.06 12.42
CA VAL A 379 10.61 18.03 12.57
C VAL A 379 11.12 18.93 13.71
N GLY A 380 10.27 19.83 14.22
CA GLY A 380 10.66 20.81 15.23
C GLY A 380 10.95 20.23 16.63
N PRO A 381 11.85 20.85 17.43
CA PRO A 381 12.10 20.46 18.81
C PRO A 381 10.80 20.41 19.63
N GLY A 382 10.57 19.30 20.34
CA GLY A 382 9.37 19.09 21.15
C GLY A 382 8.10 18.81 20.35
N GLN A 383 8.20 18.48 19.06
CA GLN A 383 7.03 18.19 18.22
C GLN A 383 7.07 16.79 17.59
N MET A 384 8.26 16.21 17.44
CA MET A 384 8.48 14.93 16.73
C MET A 384 8.00 13.70 17.51
N THR A 385 8.12 13.71 18.84
CA THR A 385 7.87 12.53 19.68
C THR A 385 7.28 12.95 21.01
N GLY A 386 6.46 12.09 21.62
CA GLY A 386 6.00 12.26 23.00
C GLY A 386 7.04 11.83 24.03
N PHE A 387 8.08 11.09 23.64
CA PHE A 387 9.14 10.69 24.56
C PHE A 387 10.13 11.83 24.84
N PRO A 388 10.83 11.79 26.00
CA PRO A 388 11.93 12.70 26.30
C PRO A 388 13.01 12.71 25.22
N THR A 389 13.40 13.92 24.77
CA THR A 389 14.53 14.15 23.86
C THR A 389 15.54 15.13 24.43
N ALA A 390 16.76 15.18 23.88
CA ALA A 390 17.77 16.15 24.29
C ALA A 390 17.42 17.58 23.83
N ASP A 391 16.77 17.69 22.66
CA ASP A 391 16.53 18.95 21.95
C ASP A 391 15.44 19.81 22.58
N PHE A 392 14.53 19.18 23.32
CA PHE A 392 13.48 19.87 24.06
C PHE A 392 13.35 19.29 25.45
N VAL A 393 13.21 20.17 26.44
CA VAL A 393 12.97 19.80 27.83
C VAL A 393 11.85 20.71 28.34
N PRO A 394 10.70 20.17 28.76
CA PRO A 394 9.60 20.96 29.26
C PRO A 394 10.05 21.92 30.38
N PRO A 395 9.60 23.20 30.38
CA PRO A 395 10.02 24.20 31.37
C PRO A 395 9.78 23.78 32.83
N GLU A 396 8.74 22.98 33.06
CA GLU A 396 8.38 22.42 34.37
C GLU A 396 9.44 21.46 34.90
N ILE A 397 10.07 20.69 34.00
CA ILE A 397 11.10 19.69 34.32
C ILE A 397 12.47 20.36 34.48
N GLN A 398 12.71 21.49 33.80
CA GLN A 398 13.97 22.24 33.91
C GLN A 398 14.21 22.81 35.31
N GLN A 399 13.14 23.07 36.08
CA GLN A 399 13.22 23.69 37.40
C GLN A 399 13.61 22.73 38.52
N ASP A 400 13.42 21.41 38.32
CA ASP A 400 13.68 20.37 39.32
C ASP A 400 14.88 19.50 38.89
N SER A 401 15.95 19.53 39.69
CA SER A 401 17.19 18.78 39.43
C SER A 401 16.96 17.26 39.39
N ASP A 402 16.10 16.71 40.23
CA ASP A 402 15.84 15.26 40.29
C ASP A 402 14.98 14.84 39.09
N ALA A 403 13.99 15.66 38.73
CA ALA A 403 13.18 15.46 37.54
C ALA A 403 14.02 15.54 36.27
N ARG A 404 14.95 16.49 36.20
CA ARG A 404 15.88 16.65 35.08
C ARG A 404 16.79 15.43 34.93
N GLN A 405 17.32 14.88 36.02
CA GLN A 405 18.14 13.66 35.96
C GLN A 405 17.34 12.46 35.45
N LYS A 406 16.11 12.25 35.97
CA LYS A 406 15.22 11.18 35.48
C LYS A 406 14.87 11.37 34.00
N TYR A 407 14.61 12.59 33.58
CA TYR A 407 14.34 12.93 32.19
C TYR A 407 15.51 12.54 31.28
N THR A 408 16.73 12.91 31.64
CA THR A 408 17.95 12.53 30.89
C THR A 408 18.12 11.02 30.79
N ASN A 409 17.77 10.26 31.84
CA ASN A 409 17.81 8.81 31.78
C ASN A 409 16.84 8.25 30.73
N TYR A 410 15.65 8.82 30.57
CA TYR A 410 14.68 8.41 29.55
C TYR A 410 15.11 8.77 28.12
N VAL A 411 15.84 9.88 27.94
CA VAL A 411 16.37 10.28 26.62
C VAL A 411 17.23 9.18 26.01
N GLN A 412 18.06 8.52 26.83
CA GLN A 412 18.99 7.47 26.38
C GLN A 412 18.41 6.05 26.51
N HIS A 413 17.19 5.91 27.02
CA HIS A 413 16.65 4.59 27.35
C HIS A 413 16.28 3.81 26.08
N PRO A 414 16.60 2.49 25.97
CA PRO A 414 16.31 1.70 24.76
C PRO A 414 14.82 1.55 24.42
N MET A 415 13.94 1.56 25.43
CA MET A 415 12.47 1.54 25.25
C MET A 415 11.87 2.89 24.79
N ASN A 416 12.67 3.95 24.69
CA ASN A 416 12.23 5.19 24.04
C ASN A 416 12.09 4.91 22.54
N LEU A 417 10.93 5.21 21.95
CA LEU A 417 10.65 4.85 20.56
C LEU A 417 11.57 5.56 19.54
N VAL A 418 12.20 6.68 19.91
CA VAL A 418 13.24 7.31 19.09
C VAL A 418 14.50 6.43 18.98
N ASN A 419 14.84 5.70 20.05
CA ASN A 419 16.03 4.84 20.11
C ASN A 419 15.74 3.40 19.66
N PHE A 420 14.47 3.02 19.56
CA PHE A 420 14.06 1.64 19.29
C PHE A 420 14.51 1.11 17.92
N PRO A 421 14.39 1.88 16.81
CA PRO A 421 14.85 1.44 15.49
C PRO A 421 16.38 1.30 15.40
N THR A 422 17.12 2.03 16.25
CA THR A 422 18.58 2.01 16.30
C THR A 422 19.14 1.14 17.42
N ALA A 423 18.26 0.46 18.19
CA ALA A 423 18.65 -0.46 19.24
C ALA A 423 19.47 -1.63 18.68
N LYS A 424 20.39 -2.14 19.50
CA LYS A 424 21.30 -3.22 19.12
C LYS A 424 20.51 -4.44 18.63
N GLY A 425 20.79 -4.87 17.39
CA GLY A 425 20.12 -6.01 16.74
C GLY A 425 19.02 -5.61 15.75
N SER A 426 18.64 -4.33 15.67
CA SER A 426 17.81 -3.83 14.57
C SER A 426 18.69 -3.58 13.33
N LEU A 427 18.21 -4.02 12.18
CA LEU A 427 18.82 -3.74 10.87
C LEU A 427 18.52 -2.33 10.37
N LEU A 428 17.52 -1.63 10.93
CA LEU A 428 17.19 -0.29 10.48
C LEU A 428 18.31 0.73 10.78
N SER A 429 19.12 0.49 11.80
CA SER A 429 20.31 1.31 12.09
C SER A 429 21.35 1.30 10.97
N VAL A 430 21.32 0.27 10.11
CA VAL A 430 22.32 0.05 9.05
C VAL A 430 22.00 0.88 7.80
N PHE A 431 20.75 1.29 7.61
CA PHE A 431 20.37 2.12 6.46
C PHE A 431 21.06 3.49 6.47
N GLY A 432 21.36 4.05 7.64
CA GLY A 432 21.85 5.43 7.76
C GLY A 432 20.88 6.51 7.28
N LYS A 433 19.75 6.13 6.66
CA LYS A 433 18.68 7.00 6.16
C LYS A 433 17.59 7.19 7.20
N ARG A 434 17.08 8.42 7.32
CA ARG A 434 15.87 8.72 8.10
C ARG A 434 14.64 8.47 7.23
N ILE A 435 14.10 7.26 7.33
CA ILE A 435 12.84 6.92 6.69
C ILE A 435 11.70 7.34 7.63
N SER A 436 10.89 8.32 7.22
CA SER A 436 9.69 8.76 7.96
C SER A 436 8.76 7.58 8.20
N GLY A 437 8.20 7.46 9.42
CA GLY A 437 7.30 6.39 9.83
C GLY A 437 7.97 5.10 10.23
N MET A 438 9.17 4.82 9.69
CA MET A 438 9.91 3.62 10.02
C MET A 438 11.01 3.84 11.06
N THR A 439 11.85 4.85 10.85
CA THR A 439 12.98 5.18 11.75
C THR A 439 12.71 6.40 12.62
N VAL A 440 11.75 7.22 12.19
CA VAL A 440 11.24 8.36 12.95
C VAL A 440 9.84 7.98 13.44
N PRO A 441 9.57 8.06 14.77
CA PRO A 441 8.26 7.73 15.29
C PRO A 441 7.15 8.64 14.75
N TRP A 442 5.94 8.09 14.62
CA TRP A 442 4.74 8.83 14.27
C TRP A 442 3.82 8.97 15.48
N ILE A 443 3.24 10.17 15.63
CA ILE A 443 2.28 10.47 16.68
C ILE A 443 0.84 10.24 16.17
N TYR A 444 0.03 9.60 17.01
CA TYR A 444 -1.38 9.32 16.77
C TYR A 444 -2.24 9.82 17.93
N ILE A 445 -3.11 10.78 17.64
CA ILE A 445 -4.03 11.39 18.60
C ILE A 445 -5.44 10.87 18.33
N GLY A 446 -5.92 9.99 19.21
CA GLY A 446 -7.23 9.39 19.09
C GLY A 446 -8.35 10.28 19.62
N SER A 447 -9.54 10.06 19.09
CA SER A 447 -10.83 10.47 19.67
C SER A 447 -11.75 9.25 19.78
N THR A 448 -12.91 9.40 20.44
CA THR A 448 -13.91 8.33 20.55
C THR A 448 -14.30 7.80 19.16
N PHE A 449 -14.12 6.49 18.96
CA PHE A 449 -14.38 5.74 17.71
C PHE A 449 -13.43 6.04 16.54
N SER A 450 -12.41 6.88 16.73
CA SER A 450 -11.35 6.98 15.73
C SER A 450 -10.65 5.63 15.56
N THR A 451 -10.37 5.23 14.33
CA THR A 451 -10.02 3.85 13.97
C THR A 451 -8.86 3.80 12.99
N PHE A 452 -8.13 2.69 13.02
CA PHE A 452 -7.16 2.30 11.99
C PHE A 452 -7.60 0.95 11.42
N CYS A 453 -7.62 0.87 10.09
CA CYS A 453 -8.14 -0.26 9.37
C CYS A 453 -7.18 -1.46 9.35
N TRP A 454 -7.64 -2.60 8.82
CA TRP A 454 -6.78 -3.76 8.64
C TRP A 454 -5.63 -3.44 7.69
N HIS A 455 -4.40 -3.66 8.16
CA HIS A 455 -3.18 -3.48 7.38
C HIS A 455 -2.03 -4.35 7.89
N LEU A 456 -0.97 -4.41 7.08
CA LEU A 456 0.33 -4.96 7.42
C LEU A 456 1.35 -3.82 7.48
N GLU A 457 2.37 -3.99 8.31
CA GLU A 457 3.51 -3.09 8.36
C GLU A 457 4.33 -3.16 7.06
N ASP A 458 4.98 -2.04 6.72
CA ASP A 458 5.79 -1.96 5.52
C ASP A 458 6.96 -2.93 5.54
N GLN A 459 7.13 -3.61 4.40
CA GLN A 459 8.10 -4.70 4.20
C GLN A 459 8.05 -5.75 5.32
N TYR A 460 6.85 -5.92 5.91
CA TYR A 460 6.58 -6.83 7.03
C TYR A 460 7.52 -6.61 8.22
N THR A 461 7.97 -5.37 8.43
CA THR A 461 8.70 -4.99 9.64
C THR A 461 7.83 -5.19 10.89
N LEU A 462 8.46 -5.15 12.06
CA LEU A 462 7.73 -5.10 13.31
C LEU A 462 7.35 -3.64 13.59
N SER A 463 6.29 -3.44 14.37
CA SER A 463 5.96 -2.12 14.92
C SER A 463 5.81 -2.18 16.44
N ALA A 464 6.20 -1.11 17.11
CA ALA A 464 5.98 -0.90 18.52
C ALA A 464 5.14 0.36 18.71
N ASN A 465 3.97 0.22 19.33
CA ASN A 465 3.10 1.33 19.68
C ASN A 465 3.11 1.54 21.20
N TYR A 466 3.40 2.75 21.67
CA TYR A 466 3.31 3.15 23.07
C TYR A 466 2.17 4.15 23.26
N GLN A 467 1.35 3.93 24.28
CA GLN A 467 0.30 4.88 24.66
C GLN A 467 0.78 5.75 25.81
N HIS A 468 0.94 7.05 25.58
CA HIS A 468 1.41 8.00 26.58
C HIS A 468 0.32 8.35 27.61
N GLU A 469 -0.88 8.68 27.14
CA GLU A 469 -2.00 9.11 28.01
C GLU A 469 -3.38 8.85 27.40
N GLY A 470 -4.43 9.11 28.19
CA GLY A 470 -5.83 9.11 27.77
C GLY A 470 -6.55 7.76 27.87
N ASP A 471 -7.65 7.64 27.14
CA ASP A 471 -8.55 6.49 27.16
C ASP A 471 -7.96 5.26 26.41
N PRO A 472 -8.34 4.03 26.78
CA PRO A 472 -7.77 2.82 26.19
C PRO A 472 -7.96 2.71 24.66
N LYS A 473 -7.00 2.05 24.01
CA LYS A 473 -7.07 1.67 22.59
C LYS A 473 -7.36 0.16 22.47
N ILE A 474 -8.33 -0.20 21.64
CA ILE A 474 -8.67 -1.60 21.37
C ILE A 474 -8.02 -2.03 20.06
N TRP A 475 -7.36 -3.19 20.09
CA TRP A 475 -6.66 -3.79 18.95
C TRP A 475 -7.25 -5.14 18.60
N TYR A 476 -7.17 -5.47 17.32
CA TYR A 476 -7.44 -6.79 16.77
C TYR A 476 -6.24 -7.25 15.95
N SER A 477 -5.96 -8.54 15.98
CA SER A 477 -4.87 -9.16 15.22
C SER A 477 -5.34 -10.41 14.49
N VAL A 478 -4.80 -10.60 13.30
CA VAL A 478 -4.88 -11.84 12.53
C VAL A 478 -3.44 -12.27 12.24
N PRO A 479 -2.97 -13.38 12.85
CA PRO A 479 -1.59 -13.82 12.72
C PRO A 479 -1.29 -14.31 11.29
N GLU A 480 0.00 -14.42 10.97
CA GLU A 480 0.49 -14.92 9.67
C GLU A 480 -0.20 -16.22 9.22
N SER A 481 -0.44 -17.15 10.15
CA SER A 481 -1.08 -18.46 9.87
C SER A 481 -2.50 -18.36 9.28
N SER A 482 -3.18 -17.22 9.43
CA SER A 482 -4.50 -16.96 8.87
C SER A 482 -4.52 -15.83 7.82
N ARG A 483 -3.35 -15.28 7.45
CA ARG A 483 -3.21 -14.20 6.46
C ARG A 483 -3.87 -14.57 5.13
N GLU A 484 -3.51 -15.70 4.55
CA GLU A 484 -4.02 -16.11 3.23
C GLU A 484 -5.53 -16.27 3.22
N LYS A 485 -6.10 -16.84 4.30
CA LYS A 485 -7.56 -16.97 4.46
C LYS A 485 -8.25 -15.61 4.57
N PHE A 486 -7.60 -14.66 5.26
CA PHE A 486 -8.11 -13.30 5.38
C PHE A 486 -8.08 -12.58 4.03
N ASP A 487 -6.99 -12.70 3.27
CA ASP A 487 -6.88 -12.15 1.91
C ASP A 487 -7.94 -12.74 0.98
N GLU A 488 -8.14 -14.06 1.02
CA GLU A 488 -9.18 -14.76 0.26
C GLU A 488 -10.57 -14.27 0.65
N LEU A 489 -10.84 -14.10 1.95
CA LEU A 489 -12.11 -13.57 2.43
C LEU A 489 -12.35 -12.15 1.89
N MET A 490 -11.38 -11.25 2.03
CA MET A 490 -11.52 -9.86 1.58
C MET A 490 -11.75 -9.79 0.06
N LYS A 491 -10.97 -10.56 -0.72
CA LYS A 491 -11.16 -10.73 -2.17
C LYS A 491 -12.52 -11.34 -2.50
N SER A 492 -13.02 -12.27 -1.68
CA SER A 492 -14.34 -12.88 -1.86
C SER A 492 -15.50 -11.97 -1.46
N ILE A 493 -15.28 -10.87 -0.74
CA ILE A 493 -16.34 -9.92 -0.40
C ILE A 493 -16.45 -8.87 -1.51
N ALA A 494 -15.33 -8.27 -1.91
CA ALA A 494 -15.30 -7.22 -2.93
C ALA A 494 -14.29 -7.53 -4.06
N PRO A 495 -14.56 -8.54 -4.91
CA PRO A 495 -13.61 -9.00 -5.92
C PRO A 495 -13.30 -7.95 -6.98
N ASP A 496 -14.28 -7.11 -7.34
CA ASP A 496 -14.13 -6.01 -8.28
C ASP A 496 -13.25 -4.88 -7.73
N LEU A 497 -13.24 -4.69 -6.41
CA LEU A 497 -12.36 -3.73 -5.74
C LEU A 497 -10.91 -4.22 -5.78
N PHE A 498 -10.66 -5.47 -5.40
CA PHE A 498 -9.30 -6.07 -5.44
C PHE A 498 -8.74 -6.27 -6.84
N GLN A 499 -9.60 -6.51 -7.83
CA GLN A 499 -9.16 -6.56 -9.24
C GLN A 499 -8.65 -5.20 -9.73
N LYS A 500 -9.18 -4.11 -9.17
CA LYS A 500 -8.81 -2.73 -9.55
C LYS A 500 -7.67 -2.17 -8.70
N GLN A 501 -7.67 -2.48 -7.41
CA GLN A 501 -6.67 -2.11 -6.42
C GLN A 501 -6.14 -3.38 -5.75
N PRO A 502 -5.18 -4.08 -6.37
CA PRO A 502 -4.55 -5.25 -5.77
C PRO A 502 -3.87 -4.95 -4.42
N ASP A 503 -3.45 -3.70 -4.23
CA ASP A 503 -2.78 -3.17 -3.06
C ASP A 503 -3.73 -2.59 -1.99
N LEU A 504 -5.06 -2.72 -2.13
CA LEU A 504 -6.06 -2.15 -1.21
C LEU A 504 -5.76 -2.43 0.28
N LEU A 505 -5.33 -3.66 0.61
CA LEU A 505 -5.04 -4.07 1.99
C LEU A 505 -3.77 -3.41 2.56
N HIS A 506 -2.96 -2.78 1.71
CA HIS A 506 -1.82 -1.98 2.12
C HIS A 506 -2.17 -0.49 2.32
N GLN A 507 -3.36 -0.05 1.91
CA GLN A 507 -3.76 1.36 1.92
C GLN A 507 -4.53 1.78 3.19
N LEU A 508 -4.65 0.92 4.22
CA LEU A 508 -5.23 1.31 5.52
C LEU A 508 -6.70 1.81 5.47
N VAL A 509 -7.49 1.33 4.51
CA VAL A 509 -8.80 1.94 4.18
C VAL A 509 -10.02 1.04 4.38
N THR A 510 -9.87 -0.18 4.89
CA THR A 510 -11.00 -1.11 4.97
C THR A 510 -11.08 -1.94 6.25
N LEU A 511 -12.30 -2.02 6.79
CA LEU A 511 -12.66 -2.81 7.95
C LEU A 511 -13.57 -3.97 7.57
N ILE A 512 -13.43 -5.04 8.34
CA ILE A 512 -14.44 -6.08 8.50
C ILE A 512 -14.44 -6.45 9.98
N ALA A 513 -15.64 -6.56 10.56
CA ALA A 513 -15.75 -6.97 11.96
C ALA A 513 -15.21 -8.40 12.12
N PRO A 514 -14.32 -8.67 13.10
CA PRO A 514 -13.93 -10.04 13.45
C PRO A 514 -15.15 -10.92 13.77
N TYR A 515 -16.23 -10.30 14.25
CA TYR A 515 -17.48 -10.93 14.63
C TYR A 515 -18.42 -11.26 13.45
N ASP A 516 -18.08 -10.83 12.23
CA ASP A 516 -18.87 -11.13 11.03
C ASP A 516 -18.90 -12.66 10.82
N LYS A 517 -20.09 -13.18 10.48
CA LYS A 517 -20.28 -14.61 10.25
C LYS A 517 -19.35 -15.15 9.16
N ARG A 518 -19.11 -14.38 8.09
CA ARG A 518 -18.21 -14.78 6.99
C ARG A 518 -16.77 -14.91 7.47
N PHE A 519 -16.35 -14.04 8.39
CA PHE A 519 -15.04 -14.11 9.04
C PHE A 519 -14.89 -15.41 9.86
N GLN A 520 -15.93 -15.76 10.62
CA GLN A 520 -15.97 -16.98 11.44
C GLN A 520 -16.06 -18.25 10.58
N ASP A 521 -16.90 -18.27 9.55
CA ASP A 521 -17.08 -19.40 8.63
C ASP A 521 -15.77 -19.71 7.86
N ALA A 522 -14.96 -18.69 7.57
CA ALA A 522 -13.63 -18.82 6.97
C ALA A 522 -12.57 -19.39 7.94
N LYS A 523 -12.89 -19.54 9.24
CA LYS A 523 -12.00 -20.06 10.28
C LYS A 523 -10.67 -19.30 10.34
N ILE A 524 -10.78 -17.97 10.34
CA ILE A 524 -9.66 -17.04 10.50
C ILE A 524 -9.43 -16.86 11.99
N SER A 525 -8.21 -17.17 12.46
CA SER A 525 -7.84 -16.88 13.85
C SER A 525 -7.74 -15.38 14.05
N CYS A 526 -8.39 -14.87 15.09
CA CYS A 526 -8.33 -13.46 15.45
C CYS A 526 -8.28 -13.28 16.98
N TYR A 527 -7.44 -12.34 17.42
CA TYR A 527 -7.23 -12.05 18.83
C TYR A 527 -7.39 -10.56 19.14
N LYS A 528 -7.64 -10.24 20.40
CA LYS A 528 -7.93 -8.89 20.88
C LYS A 528 -6.90 -8.38 21.88
N ALA A 529 -6.64 -7.08 21.89
CA ALA A 529 -5.92 -6.41 22.97
C ALA A 529 -6.67 -5.16 23.44
N VAL A 530 -6.49 -4.83 24.72
CA VAL A 530 -6.80 -3.50 25.24
C VAL A 530 -5.50 -2.91 25.76
N GLN A 531 -5.08 -1.81 25.15
CA GLN A 531 -3.90 -1.05 25.52
C GLN A 531 -4.32 0.10 26.43
N TYR A 532 -3.65 0.20 27.57
CA TYR A 532 -3.82 1.30 28.53
C TYR A 532 -2.58 2.22 28.49
N PRO A 533 -2.68 3.45 29.04
CA PRO A 533 -1.54 4.34 29.18
C PRO A 533 -0.35 3.66 29.90
N GLY A 534 0.85 3.85 29.35
CA GLY A 534 2.08 3.24 29.80
C GLY A 534 2.38 1.84 29.24
N GLU A 535 1.49 1.28 28.41
CA GLU A 535 1.68 -0.04 27.81
C GLU A 535 2.13 0.04 26.34
N TYR A 536 2.91 -0.96 25.92
CA TYR A 536 3.28 -1.15 24.52
C TYR A 536 2.44 -2.26 23.88
N VAL A 537 2.08 -2.08 22.61
CA VAL A 537 1.64 -3.17 21.72
C VAL A 537 2.72 -3.37 20.66
N VAL A 538 3.21 -4.60 20.53
CA VAL A 538 4.21 -4.97 19.52
C VAL A 538 3.57 -5.90 18.50
N THR A 539 3.63 -5.49 17.24
CA THR A 539 3.12 -6.23 16.08
C THR A 539 4.26 -6.99 15.40
N PHE A 540 4.05 -8.27 15.13
CA PHE A 540 5.01 -9.13 14.46
C PHE A 540 4.82 -9.13 12.93
N PRO A 541 5.82 -9.61 12.16
CA PRO A 541 5.74 -9.65 10.70
C PRO A 541 4.47 -10.35 10.20
N LYS A 542 3.91 -9.85 9.10
CA LYS A 542 2.70 -10.38 8.46
C LYS A 542 1.47 -10.55 9.37
N CYS A 543 1.42 -9.81 10.48
CA CYS A 543 0.23 -9.73 11.30
C CYS A 543 -0.70 -8.63 10.78
N TYR A 544 -1.85 -9.02 10.23
CA TYR A 544 -2.91 -8.07 9.96
C TYR A 544 -3.42 -7.52 11.29
N HIS A 545 -3.51 -6.20 11.40
CA HIS A 545 -4.02 -5.58 12.62
C HIS A 545 -4.89 -4.37 12.31
N SER A 546 -5.85 -4.13 13.20
CA SER A 546 -6.81 -3.03 13.14
C SER A 546 -7.26 -2.68 14.54
N GLY A 547 -8.00 -1.58 14.71
CA GLY A 547 -8.47 -1.20 16.02
C GLY A 547 -9.13 0.16 16.06
N PHE A 548 -9.54 0.57 17.26
CA PHE A 548 -10.17 1.85 17.50
C PHE A 548 -9.87 2.39 18.90
N ASN A 549 -9.97 3.71 19.04
CA ASN A 549 -9.79 4.41 20.30
C ASN A 549 -11.13 4.55 21.02
N THR A 550 -11.15 4.28 22.31
CA THR A 550 -12.37 4.45 23.12
C THR A 550 -12.59 5.91 23.53
N GLY A 551 -11.62 6.78 23.28
CA GLY A 551 -11.68 8.19 23.58
C GLY A 551 -10.45 8.96 23.18
N TYR A 552 -10.30 10.15 23.80
CA TYR A 552 -9.11 10.95 23.65
C TYR A 552 -7.90 10.17 24.18
N ASN A 553 -6.89 9.96 23.34
CA ASN A 553 -5.62 9.40 23.76
C ASN A 553 -4.46 9.89 22.89
N PHE A 554 -3.25 9.76 23.42
CA PHE A 554 -2.02 10.16 22.74
C PHE A 554 -1.11 8.94 22.65
N ASN A 555 -0.74 8.55 21.44
CA ASN A 555 0.05 7.37 21.17
C ASN A 555 1.17 7.70 20.21
N GLU A 556 2.17 6.86 20.21
CA GLU A 556 3.32 6.96 19.32
C GLU A 556 3.67 5.56 18.82
N ALA A 557 4.05 5.44 17.55
CA ALA A 557 4.47 4.17 16.98
C ALA A 557 5.72 4.32 16.12
N VAL A 558 6.51 3.26 16.04
CA VAL A 558 7.69 3.20 15.16
C VAL A 558 7.90 1.77 14.68
N ASN A 559 8.47 1.60 13.49
CA ASN A 559 8.90 0.30 13.00
C ASN A 559 10.29 -0.08 13.50
N PHE A 560 10.55 -1.38 13.54
CA PHE A 560 11.87 -1.92 13.84
C PHE A 560 12.00 -3.33 13.25
N THR A 561 13.19 -3.90 13.37
CA THR A 561 13.48 -5.24 12.83
C THR A 561 14.16 -6.11 13.88
N LEU A 562 14.06 -7.42 13.68
CA LEU A 562 14.79 -8.46 14.43
C LEU A 562 15.70 -9.22 13.45
N ASP A 563 16.68 -9.98 13.96
CA ASP A 563 17.61 -10.78 13.11
C ASP A 563 16.93 -11.81 12.19
N LEU A 564 15.69 -12.19 12.52
CA LEU A 564 14.87 -13.14 11.75
C LEU A 564 13.87 -12.46 10.82
N TRP A 565 13.81 -11.13 10.78
CA TRP A 565 12.90 -10.41 9.89
C TRP A 565 13.34 -10.51 8.42
N LEU A 566 14.64 -10.66 8.14
CA LEU A 566 15.19 -10.59 6.78
C LEU A 566 14.41 -11.41 5.71
N PRO A 567 14.01 -12.68 5.95
CA PRO A 567 13.22 -13.43 4.97
C PRO A 567 11.84 -12.81 4.69
N TYR A 568 11.20 -12.22 5.69
CA TYR A 568 9.93 -11.51 5.53
C TYR A 568 10.10 -10.25 4.68
N GLY A 569 11.20 -9.51 4.86
CA GLY A 569 11.51 -8.34 4.02
C GLY A 569 11.72 -8.72 2.55
N VAL A 570 12.43 -9.82 2.27
CA VAL A 570 12.61 -10.36 0.91
C VAL A 570 11.29 -10.82 0.31
N GLU A 571 10.47 -11.53 1.08
CA GLU A 571 9.14 -11.96 0.64
C GLU A 571 8.23 -10.77 0.36
N ALA A 572 8.22 -9.75 1.22
CA ALA A 572 7.45 -8.53 1.01
C ALA A 572 7.82 -7.85 -0.31
N THR A 573 9.12 -7.79 -0.65
CA THR A 573 9.55 -7.25 -1.95
C THR A 573 8.96 -8.03 -3.13
N HIS A 574 8.85 -9.36 -3.05
CA HIS A 574 8.18 -10.15 -4.09
C HIS A 574 6.67 -9.93 -4.12
N ASP A 575 6.00 -9.92 -2.96
CA ASP A 575 4.56 -9.64 -2.86
C ASP A 575 4.23 -8.23 -3.42
N TYR A 576 5.11 -7.25 -3.22
CA TYR A 576 4.96 -5.89 -3.72
C TYR A 576 5.08 -5.81 -5.25
N ILE A 577 5.93 -6.64 -5.89
CA ILE A 577 5.99 -6.78 -7.35
C ILE A 577 4.62 -7.25 -7.89
N ASP A 578 4.02 -8.23 -7.21
CA ASP A 578 2.74 -8.83 -7.63
C ASP A 578 1.56 -7.85 -7.43
N THR A 579 1.58 -7.03 -6.39
CA THR A 579 0.52 -6.05 -6.12
C THR A 579 0.75 -4.67 -6.73
N GLY A 580 1.93 -4.41 -7.30
CA GLY A 580 2.33 -3.10 -7.81
C GLY A 580 2.55 -2.04 -6.71
N LYS A 581 2.84 -2.47 -5.47
CA LYS A 581 3.13 -1.57 -4.34
C LYS A 581 4.59 -1.11 -4.41
N LYS A 582 4.84 0.19 -4.15
CA LYS A 582 6.22 0.71 -4.06
C LYS A 582 6.91 0.16 -2.81
N CYS A 583 8.19 -0.21 -2.95
CA CYS A 583 9.02 -0.57 -1.80
C CYS A 583 9.46 0.70 -1.07
N VAL A 584 9.53 0.65 0.26
CA VAL A 584 9.98 1.79 1.09
C VAL A 584 11.49 1.91 1.05
N PHE A 585 12.21 0.78 1.07
CA PHE A 585 13.66 0.77 0.90
C PHE A 585 14.15 -0.46 0.15
N ASN A 586 15.39 -0.38 -0.34
CA ASN A 586 16.04 -1.44 -1.09
C ASN A 586 16.61 -2.54 -0.17
N MET A 587 15.93 -3.69 -0.10
CA MET A 587 16.38 -4.86 0.67
C MET A 587 17.77 -5.36 0.29
N TRP A 588 18.15 -5.23 -0.97
CA TRP A 588 19.40 -5.78 -1.51
C TRP A 588 20.58 -4.89 -1.13
N GLU A 589 20.37 -3.57 -1.20
CA GLU A 589 21.31 -2.57 -0.71
C GLU A 589 21.55 -2.73 0.79
N LEU A 590 20.48 -2.96 1.58
CA LEU A 590 20.62 -3.28 3.00
C LEU A 590 21.54 -4.47 3.25
N MET A 591 21.29 -5.60 2.56
CA MET A 591 22.11 -6.79 2.72
C MET A 591 23.56 -6.56 2.29
N LEU A 592 23.78 -5.78 1.24
CA LEU A 592 25.12 -5.40 0.79
C LEU A 592 25.85 -4.59 1.86
N THR A 593 25.19 -3.58 2.44
CA THR A 593 25.74 -2.74 3.52
C THR A 593 26.05 -3.57 4.77
N VAL A 594 25.17 -4.50 5.16
CA VAL A 594 25.42 -5.44 6.27
C VAL A 594 26.69 -6.26 6.01
N LEU A 595 26.90 -6.76 4.79
CA LEU A 595 28.11 -7.52 4.44
C LEU A 595 29.37 -6.64 4.44
N LEU A 596 29.29 -5.40 3.95
CA LEU A 596 30.41 -4.46 3.96
C LEU A 596 30.83 -4.12 5.39
N GLU A 597 29.88 -3.76 6.24
CA GLU A 597 30.16 -3.48 7.65
C GLU A 597 30.66 -4.72 8.42
N TYR A 598 30.18 -5.92 8.08
CA TYR A 598 30.70 -7.17 8.66
C TYR A 598 32.17 -7.41 8.28
N LEU A 599 32.57 -7.06 7.05
CA LEU A 599 33.96 -7.18 6.61
C LEU A 599 34.89 -6.27 7.41
N GLU A 600 34.40 -5.09 7.83
CA GLU A 600 35.13 -4.14 8.67
C GLU A 600 35.09 -4.53 10.15
N ASN A 601 33.91 -4.83 10.68
CA ASN A 601 33.69 -5.21 12.08
C ASN A 601 32.84 -6.50 12.20
N PRO A 602 33.49 -7.68 12.25
CA PRO A 602 32.80 -8.97 12.30
C PRO A 602 31.93 -9.20 13.54
N LYS A 603 32.08 -8.40 14.60
CA LYS A 603 31.32 -8.54 15.86
C LYS A 603 30.07 -7.67 15.91
N LYS A 604 29.84 -6.80 14.91
CA LYS A 604 28.70 -5.89 14.89
C LYS A 604 27.37 -6.64 14.75
N PHE A 605 27.36 -7.72 13.97
CA PHE A 605 26.17 -8.50 13.63
C PHE A 605 26.26 -9.95 14.09
N GLU A 606 25.11 -10.57 14.35
CA GLU A 606 25.06 -12.00 14.57
C GLU A 606 25.44 -12.78 13.30
N GLU A 607 26.30 -13.78 13.46
CA GLU A 607 26.83 -14.56 12.34
C GLU A 607 25.73 -15.28 11.53
N GLY A 608 24.69 -15.78 12.22
CA GLY A 608 23.55 -16.42 11.58
C GLY A 608 22.79 -15.47 10.64
N MET A 609 22.70 -14.19 10.99
CA MET A 609 22.09 -13.17 10.14
C MET A 609 22.95 -12.85 8.93
N VAL A 610 24.26 -12.62 9.13
CA VAL A 610 25.21 -12.33 8.04
C VAL A 610 25.21 -13.42 6.97
N ARG A 611 25.17 -14.70 7.39
CA ARG A 611 25.08 -15.84 6.46
C ARG A 611 23.80 -15.85 5.65
N ARG A 612 22.67 -15.48 6.26
CA ARG A 612 21.39 -15.36 5.55
C ARG A 612 21.46 -14.22 4.54
N CYS A 613 21.94 -13.04 4.93
CA CYS A 613 22.16 -11.91 4.02
C CYS A 613 23.02 -12.32 2.82
N HIS A 614 24.13 -13.01 3.08
CA HIS A 614 25.02 -13.50 2.02
C HIS A 614 24.32 -14.48 1.06
N SER A 615 23.60 -15.46 1.61
CA SER A 615 22.95 -16.51 0.80
C SER A 615 21.84 -15.94 -0.08
N GLU A 616 20.95 -15.11 0.49
CA GLU A 616 19.84 -14.47 -0.21
C GLU A 616 20.35 -13.50 -1.29
N LEU A 617 21.34 -12.67 -0.95
CA LEU A 617 21.95 -11.73 -1.90
C LEU A 617 22.66 -12.47 -3.05
N LEU A 618 23.36 -13.57 -2.75
CA LEU A 618 24.04 -14.38 -3.77
C LEU A 618 23.03 -15.04 -4.73
N GLU A 619 21.95 -15.61 -4.21
CA GLU A 619 20.89 -16.21 -5.04
C GLU A 619 20.26 -15.17 -5.98
N MET A 620 19.89 -14.02 -5.41
CA MET A 620 19.28 -12.92 -6.15
C MET A 620 20.24 -12.35 -7.20
N PHE A 621 21.50 -12.09 -6.84
CA PHE A 621 22.54 -11.62 -7.76
C PHE A 621 22.77 -12.58 -8.92
N ASN A 622 22.85 -13.89 -8.67
CA ASN A 622 23.01 -14.90 -9.72
C ASN A 622 21.80 -14.92 -10.67
N ARG A 623 20.58 -14.76 -10.14
CA ARG A 623 19.34 -14.68 -10.93
C ARG A 623 19.33 -13.43 -11.81
N GLU A 624 19.71 -12.28 -11.28
CA GLU A 624 19.75 -11.02 -12.02
C GLU A 624 20.82 -11.05 -13.12
N VAL A 625 22.04 -11.46 -12.80
CA VAL A 625 23.13 -11.58 -13.78
C VAL A 625 22.76 -12.56 -14.91
N LYS A 626 22.08 -13.66 -14.58
CA LYS A 626 21.59 -14.59 -15.60
C LYS A 626 20.56 -13.92 -16.53
N THR A 627 19.64 -13.14 -15.98
CA THR A 627 18.61 -12.41 -16.75
C THR A 627 19.25 -11.34 -17.63
N LEU A 628 20.21 -10.57 -17.11
CA LEU A 628 20.97 -9.56 -17.86
C LEU A 628 21.83 -10.17 -18.99
N ASN A 629 22.47 -11.31 -18.74
CA ASN A 629 23.21 -12.03 -19.77
C ASN A 629 22.28 -12.53 -20.88
N GLN A 630 21.11 -13.09 -20.51
CA GLN A 630 20.09 -13.52 -21.48
C GLN A 630 19.57 -12.34 -22.31
N LEU A 631 19.33 -11.19 -21.70
CA LEU A 631 18.98 -9.96 -22.40
C LEU A 631 20.05 -9.56 -23.41
N THR A 632 21.32 -9.58 -22.99
CA THR A 632 22.46 -9.26 -23.87
C THR A 632 22.53 -10.23 -25.04
N ASP A 633 22.32 -11.52 -24.81
CA ASP A 633 22.33 -12.57 -25.82
C ASP A 633 21.15 -12.45 -26.79
N VAL A 634 19.94 -12.13 -26.32
CA VAL A 634 18.75 -11.93 -27.15
C VAL A 634 18.91 -10.69 -28.04
N VAL A 635 19.36 -9.57 -27.47
CA VAL A 635 19.68 -8.35 -28.23
C VAL A 635 20.76 -8.64 -29.28
N ARG A 636 21.80 -9.42 -28.93
CA ARG A 636 22.86 -9.81 -29.87
C ARG A 636 22.36 -10.75 -30.97
N ALA A 637 21.54 -11.75 -30.65
CA ALA A 637 21.00 -12.71 -31.61
C ALA A 637 20.01 -12.06 -32.59
N GLN A 638 19.19 -11.12 -32.12
CA GLN A 638 18.31 -10.31 -32.98
C GLN A 638 19.13 -9.45 -33.96
N ASN A 639 20.30 -8.95 -33.54
CA ASN A 639 21.24 -8.22 -34.40
C ASN A 639 21.95 -9.13 -35.43
N GLU A 640 22.29 -10.37 -35.07
CA GLU A 640 22.99 -11.32 -35.93
C GLU A 640 22.06 -12.02 -36.95
N ALA A 641 20.78 -12.25 -36.63
CA ALA A 641 19.82 -12.92 -37.51
C ALA A 641 19.39 -12.09 -38.74
N LYS A 642 19.67 -10.78 -38.75
CA LYS A 642 19.34 -9.86 -39.86
C LYS A 642 20.62 -9.39 -40.55
N GLY A 643 21.16 -10.24 -41.43
CA GLY A 643 22.45 -10.07 -42.11
C GLY A 643 22.68 -8.69 -42.74
N PHE A 644 23.48 -7.87 -42.06
CA PHE A 644 24.23 -6.78 -42.68
C PHE A 644 25.61 -6.68 -42.03
N THR A 645 26.64 -7.13 -42.76
CA THR A 645 28.04 -6.89 -42.45
C THR A 645 28.33 -5.39 -42.53
N ARG A 646 28.26 -4.67 -41.40
CA ARG A 646 29.01 -3.42 -41.25
C ARG A 646 30.44 -3.75 -40.87
N ARG A 647 31.31 -3.80 -41.89
CA ARG A 647 32.77 -3.74 -41.74
C ARG A 647 33.14 -2.37 -41.15
N HIS A 648 33.17 -2.32 -39.82
CA HIS A 648 33.94 -1.46 -38.91
C HIS A 648 33.24 -1.49 -37.55
N ILE A 649 33.25 -2.66 -36.91
CA ILE A 649 32.94 -2.81 -35.49
C ILE A 649 34.23 -3.37 -34.86
N ASP A 650 35.25 -2.53 -34.81
CA ASP A 650 36.35 -2.66 -33.87
C ASP A 650 35.84 -2.13 -32.52
N ASP A 651 35.84 -2.97 -31.49
CA ASP A 651 36.01 -2.66 -30.06
C ASP A 651 35.18 -1.54 -29.37
N LYS A 652 34.16 -0.96 -30.02
CA LYS A 652 33.45 0.24 -29.50
C LYS A 652 31.92 0.25 -29.65
N LEU A 653 31.27 -0.92 -29.57
CA LEU A 653 29.83 -1.00 -29.28
C LEU A 653 29.65 -1.67 -27.91
N ARG A 654 30.13 -0.95 -26.89
CA ARG A 654 29.54 -0.99 -25.56
C ARG A 654 28.07 -0.58 -25.77
N VAL A 655 27.12 -1.39 -25.30
CA VAL A 655 25.93 -0.78 -24.65
C VAL A 655 26.54 0.25 -23.73
N ASP A 656 26.18 1.52 -23.87
CA ASP A 656 26.89 2.58 -23.17
C ASP A 656 26.63 2.38 -21.67
N ILE A 657 27.51 1.61 -21.02
CA ILE A 657 27.44 1.24 -19.61
C ILE A 657 27.80 2.53 -18.89
N HIS A 658 26.78 3.24 -18.48
CA HIS A 658 26.92 4.34 -17.55
C HIS A 658 26.79 3.77 -16.15
N VAL A 659 27.90 3.87 -15.42
CA VAL A 659 27.90 3.74 -13.98
C VAL A 659 27.44 5.09 -13.46
N THR A 660 26.20 5.19 -13.00
CA THR A 660 25.83 6.30 -12.12
C THR A 660 26.54 5.99 -10.81
N VAL A 661 27.72 6.55 -10.63
CA VAL A 661 28.39 6.54 -9.34
C VAL A 661 27.53 7.42 -8.45
N THR A 662 26.62 6.84 -7.66
CA THR A 662 26.27 7.45 -6.39
C THR A 662 27.57 7.49 -5.61
N SER A 663 28.22 8.65 -5.64
CA SER A 663 29.49 8.91 -4.97
C SER A 663 29.36 8.48 -3.52
N ASN A 664 30.09 7.43 -3.19
CA ASN A 664 30.08 6.77 -1.89
C ASN A 664 30.89 7.56 -0.84
N ASP A 665 30.78 8.89 -0.83
CA ASP A 665 31.54 9.78 0.05
C ASP A 665 30.73 10.33 1.24
N ARG A 666 29.48 9.89 1.46
CA ARG A 666 28.68 10.32 2.63
C ARG A 666 28.65 9.35 3.82
N TYR A 667 29.24 8.15 3.71
CA TYR A 667 29.25 7.19 4.82
C TYR A 667 30.46 7.33 5.76
N LYS A 668 31.11 8.50 5.81
CA LYS A 668 32.17 8.80 6.79
C LYS A 668 31.76 9.94 7.71
N ASP A 669 31.60 9.56 8.98
CA ASP A 669 31.71 10.40 10.18
C ASP A 669 30.94 11.72 10.20
N GLU A 670 29.66 11.67 10.60
CA GLU A 670 29.02 12.79 11.29
C GLU A 670 28.50 12.35 12.67
N TYR A 671 29.46 11.98 13.53
CA TYR A 671 29.35 12.20 14.96
C TYR A 671 30.66 12.84 15.39
N VAL A 672 30.67 14.17 15.52
CA VAL A 672 31.37 15.01 16.52
C VAL A 672 31.49 16.44 15.98
N THR A 673 30.68 17.32 16.59
CA THR A 673 30.84 18.78 16.74
C THR A 673 31.13 19.63 15.50
N GLU A 674 30.13 20.43 15.08
CA GLU A 674 30.28 21.88 14.81
C GLU A 674 28.87 22.52 14.72
N GLU A 675 28.78 23.78 15.13
CA GLU A 675 27.53 24.54 15.39
C GLU A 675 26.66 24.73 14.13
N PRO A 676 25.32 24.88 14.26
CA PRO A 676 24.42 25.05 13.12
C PRO A 676 24.48 26.50 12.62
N ASP A 677 25.17 26.75 11.50
CA ASP A 677 25.07 28.02 10.79
C ASP A 677 24.37 27.82 9.43
N SER A 678 23.27 28.55 9.27
CA SER A 678 22.54 28.86 8.04
C SER A 678 22.00 27.71 7.16
N GLY A 679 20.73 27.36 7.40
CA GLY A 679 19.68 27.45 6.35
C GLY A 679 19.86 26.67 5.04
N ALA A 680 20.45 25.49 5.05
CA ALA A 680 20.30 24.52 3.97
C ALA A 680 19.48 23.35 4.51
N GLU A 681 18.24 23.24 4.04
CA GLU A 681 17.43 22.03 4.19
C GLU A 681 18.23 20.86 3.59
N ASN A 682 18.55 19.87 4.43
CA ASN A 682 19.04 18.59 3.95
C ASN A 682 17.83 17.87 3.32
N ASP A 683 17.57 18.23 2.06
CA ASP A 683 16.66 17.53 1.17
C ASP A 683 17.21 16.11 0.92
N ASP A 684 16.71 15.16 1.72
CA ASP A 684 16.98 13.72 1.62
C ASP A 684 16.21 13.14 0.42
N GLY A 685 16.57 13.57 -0.78
CA GLY A 685 15.97 13.07 -2.01
C GLY A 685 16.13 11.55 -2.18
N ASP A 686 15.07 10.90 -2.65
CA ASP A 686 15.02 9.45 -2.88
C ASP A 686 16.09 9.02 -3.91
N ASP A 687 17.23 8.54 -3.44
CA ASP A 687 18.31 7.96 -4.27
C ASP A 687 17.91 6.68 -5.04
N ASP A 688 16.70 6.15 -4.82
CA ASP A 688 16.25 4.87 -5.35
C ASP A 688 15.56 5.00 -6.71
N ILE A 689 15.87 4.10 -7.65
CA ILE A 689 15.30 4.11 -9.01
C ILE A 689 14.16 3.08 -9.10
N PHE A 690 12.97 3.54 -9.47
CA PHE A 690 11.77 2.67 -9.53
C PHE A 690 11.46 2.20 -10.95
N CYS A 691 11.05 0.95 -11.08
CA CYS A 691 10.53 0.44 -12.34
C CYS A 691 9.13 1.00 -12.62
N SER A 692 8.92 1.56 -13.82
CA SER A 692 7.64 2.08 -14.29
C SER A 692 6.53 1.03 -14.36
N SER A 693 6.88 -0.25 -14.57
CA SER A 693 5.94 -1.37 -14.70
C SER A 693 5.62 -2.01 -13.34
N CYS A 694 6.57 -2.71 -12.71
CA CYS A 694 6.32 -3.38 -11.42
C CYS A 694 6.36 -2.45 -10.19
N LYS A 695 6.71 -1.16 -10.35
CA LYS A 695 6.79 -0.14 -9.27
C LYS A 695 7.81 -0.44 -8.15
N THR A 696 8.63 -1.47 -8.29
CA THR A 696 9.68 -1.80 -7.31
C THR A 696 11.02 -1.14 -7.64
N ILE A 697 11.89 -1.07 -6.63
CA ILE A 697 13.24 -0.52 -6.77
C ILE A 697 14.09 -1.46 -7.65
N CYS A 698 14.75 -0.91 -8.65
CA CYS A 698 15.72 -1.60 -9.48
C CYS A 698 17.01 -1.80 -8.67
N PRO A 699 17.46 -3.04 -8.39
CA PRO A 699 18.52 -3.27 -7.41
C PRO A 699 19.94 -3.03 -7.93
N PHE A 700 20.22 -3.42 -9.18
CA PHE A 700 21.59 -3.44 -9.72
C PHE A 700 21.69 -2.78 -11.09
N ALA A 701 20.64 -2.89 -11.90
CA ALA A 701 20.58 -2.32 -13.22
C ALA A 701 19.13 -2.02 -13.61
N PHE A 702 18.96 -1.10 -14.56
CA PHE A 702 17.66 -0.80 -15.17
C PHE A 702 17.84 -0.48 -16.65
N VAL A 703 16.79 -0.70 -17.43
CA VAL A 703 16.73 -0.34 -18.85
C VAL A 703 15.87 0.91 -18.99
N ALA A 704 16.41 1.96 -19.61
CA ALA A 704 15.66 3.14 -20.00
C ALA A 704 15.07 2.90 -21.40
N HIS A 705 13.76 2.69 -21.48
CA HIS A 705 13.03 2.50 -22.73
C HIS A 705 12.49 3.85 -23.24
N CYS A 706 12.97 4.27 -24.42
CA CYS A 706 12.67 5.59 -24.98
C CYS A 706 11.64 5.51 -26.12
N LYS A 707 10.39 5.88 -25.86
CA LYS A 707 9.28 5.83 -26.84
C LYS A 707 9.42 6.79 -28.04
N SER A 708 10.33 7.77 -28.01
CA SER A 708 10.50 8.74 -29.11
C SER A 708 11.96 9.11 -29.39
N SER A 709 12.33 9.17 -30.67
CA SER A 709 13.67 9.57 -31.13
C SER A 709 14.06 11.02 -30.81
N ARG A 710 13.11 11.85 -30.34
CA ARG A 710 13.36 13.25 -29.96
C ARG A 710 14.12 13.38 -28.64
N PHE A 711 13.96 12.43 -27.73
CA PHE A 711 14.61 12.44 -26.41
C PHE A 711 16.04 11.89 -26.45
N SER A 712 16.28 10.84 -27.24
CA SER A 712 17.62 10.24 -27.47
C SER A 712 18.70 11.24 -27.93
N LYS A 713 18.34 12.39 -28.50
CA LYS A 713 19.30 13.37 -29.05
C LYS A 713 19.57 14.59 -28.15
N ARG A 714 18.87 14.77 -27.03
CA ARG A 714 18.82 16.06 -26.33
C ARG A 714 19.42 16.12 -24.92
N ARG A 715 19.78 15.02 -24.25
CA ARG A 715 20.33 15.09 -22.86
C ARG A 715 21.48 14.11 -22.61
N ARG A 716 22.47 14.55 -21.83
CA ARG A 716 23.47 13.66 -21.21
C ARG A 716 22.77 12.98 -20.02
N LEU A 717 22.13 11.84 -20.25
CA LEU A 717 21.40 11.07 -19.22
C LEU A 717 22.33 10.50 -18.12
N GLN A 718 23.64 10.47 -18.37
CA GLN A 718 24.67 9.85 -17.52
C GLN A 718 24.96 10.61 -16.21
N SER A 719 24.56 11.88 -16.11
CA SER A 719 24.83 12.74 -14.96
C SER A 719 23.58 13.10 -14.16
N MET A 720 22.46 12.41 -14.42
CA MET A 720 21.18 12.68 -13.77
C MET A 720 21.08 12.00 -12.42
N LYS A 721 20.47 12.70 -11.45
CA LYS A 721 20.17 12.11 -10.14
C LYS A 721 19.01 11.10 -10.24
N PRO A 722 18.91 10.12 -9.32
CA PRO A 722 17.80 9.17 -9.28
C PRO A 722 16.40 9.82 -9.29
N GLU A 723 16.21 10.91 -8.55
CA GLU A 723 14.96 11.71 -8.57
C GLU A 723 14.59 12.18 -9.98
N GLU A 724 15.54 12.71 -10.73
CA GLU A 724 15.30 13.24 -12.07
C GLU A 724 14.91 12.10 -13.05
N TRP A 725 15.46 10.91 -12.86
CA TRP A 725 15.05 9.70 -13.60
C TRP A 725 13.59 9.35 -13.29
N ASN A 726 13.23 9.30 -12.01
CA ASN A 726 11.88 8.98 -11.57
C ASN A 726 10.87 10.02 -12.08
N GLN A 727 11.20 11.32 -12.02
CA GLN A 727 10.35 12.40 -12.55
C GLN A 727 10.13 12.28 -14.06
N LEU A 728 11.16 11.91 -14.84
CA LEU A 728 11.01 11.68 -16.28
C LEU A 728 10.11 10.48 -16.57
N ALA A 729 10.20 9.43 -15.75
CA ALA A 729 9.33 8.28 -15.85
C ALA A 729 7.87 8.62 -15.53
N GLU A 730 7.62 9.44 -14.51
CA GLU A 730 6.28 9.88 -14.11
C GLU A 730 5.64 10.83 -15.13
N ARG A 731 6.43 11.66 -15.81
CA ARG A 731 5.95 12.48 -16.94
C ARG A 731 5.61 11.64 -18.18
N GLY A 732 6.01 10.38 -18.21
CA GLY A 732 5.81 9.46 -19.34
C GLY A 732 6.77 9.71 -20.51
N ASP A 733 7.87 10.43 -20.27
CA ASP A 733 8.89 10.73 -21.29
C ASP A 733 9.77 9.51 -21.59
N ILE A 734 10.03 8.68 -20.58
CA ILE A 734 10.79 7.42 -20.62
C ILE A 734 10.08 6.35 -19.77
N ASP A 735 10.26 5.07 -20.10
CA ASP A 735 9.89 4.00 -19.17
C ASP A 735 11.16 3.41 -18.56
N ILE A 736 11.25 3.37 -17.23
CA ILE A 736 12.33 2.70 -16.51
C ILE A 736 11.89 1.27 -16.25
N LEU A 737 12.61 0.29 -16.77
CA LEU A 737 12.22 -1.12 -16.67
C LEU A 737 13.29 -1.94 -15.96
N CYS A 738 12.87 -2.78 -15.01
CA CYS A 738 13.75 -3.81 -14.48
C CYS A 738 14.05 -4.86 -15.57
N ALA A 739 15.12 -5.64 -15.41
CA ALA A 739 15.52 -6.63 -16.41
C ALA A 739 14.37 -7.61 -16.77
N HIS A 740 13.58 -8.02 -15.76
CA HIS A 740 12.47 -8.94 -15.96
C HIS A 740 11.32 -8.32 -16.77
N ASP A 741 10.92 -7.08 -16.47
CA ASP A 741 9.82 -6.40 -17.15
C ASP A 741 10.19 -5.98 -18.57
N TYR A 742 11.46 -5.60 -18.79
CA TYR A 742 11.96 -5.35 -20.13
C TYR A 742 11.97 -6.64 -20.98
N PHE A 743 12.32 -7.79 -20.38
CA PHE A 743 12.23 -9.08 -21.07
C PHE A 743 10.78 -9.43 -21.44
N ARG A 744 9.82 -9.22 -20.54
CA ARG A 744 8.38 -9.39 -20.82
C ARG A 744 7.90 -8.48 -21.94
N LEU A 745 8.38 -7.23 -21.99
CA LEU A 745 8.06 -6.28 -23.06
C LEU A 745 8.56 -6.78 -24.43
N ILE A 746 9.74 -7.39 -24.48
CA ILE A 746 10.29 -7.99 -25.71
C ILE A 746 9.43 -9.19 -26.15
N GLU A 747 9.10 -10.10 -25.23
CA GLU A 747 8.27 -11.28 -25.54
C GLU A 747 6.88 -10.89 -26.07
N GLN A 748 6.23 -9.90 -25.46
CA GLN A 748 4.94 -9.38 -25.93
C GLN A 748 5.03 -8.79 -27.34
N ALA A 749 6.12 -8.08 -27.65
CA ALA A 749 6.33 -7.53 -28.98
C ALA A 749 6.57 -8.60 -30.05
N ASP A 750 7.18 -9.74 -29.69
CA ASP A 750 7.36 -10.88 -30.58
C ASP A 750 6.03 -11.64 -30.83
N GLU A 751 5.07 -11.62 -29.89
CA GLU A 751 3.75 -12.24 -30.05
C GLU A 751 2.75 -11.42 -30.87
N GLU A 752 2.87 -10.09 -30.89
CA GLU A 752 1.91 -9.17 -31.53
C GLU A 752 1.97 -9.13 -33.07
N ASP A 753 2.89 -9.86 -33.73
CA ASP A 753 2.99 -10.05 -35.19
C ASP A 753 2.81 -8.75 -36.02
N THR A 754 3.28 -7.62 -35.47
CA THR A 754 3.17 -6.31 -36.13
C THR A 754 4.17 -6.23 -37.27
N SER A 755 3.76 -5.60 -38.39
CA SER A 755 4.59 -5.48 -39.59
C SER A 755 6.01 -5.05 -39.23
N ASP A 756 6.97 -5.82 -39.75
CA ASP A 756 8.39 -5.90 -39.39
C ASP A 756 9.13 -4.54 -39.21
N ASP A 757 8.63 -3.41 -39.70
CA ASP A 757 9.28 -2.09 -39.62
C ASP A 757 8.84 -1.21 -38.42
N GLU A 758 7.65 -1.40 -37.83
CA GLU A 758 7.21 -0.62 -36.65
C GLU A 758 7.80 -1.16 -35.35
N SER A 759 7.88 -2.50 -35.20
CA SER A 759 8.54 -3.15 -34.07
C SER A 759 10.05 -2.84 -34.01
N ARG A 760 10.71 -2.64 -35.16
CA ARG A 760 12.13 -2.25 -35.29
C ARG A 760 12.47 -0.86 -34.78
N GLN A 761 11.52 0.08 -34.82
CA GLN A 761 11.74 1.45 -34.31
C GLN A 761 11.54 1.52 -32.79
N ARG A 762 10.77 0.60 -32.21
CA ARG A 762 10.33 0.60 -30.81
C ARG A 762 11.49 0.46 -29.81
N PHE A 763 12.48 -0.38 -30.08
CA PHE A 763 13.58 -0.70 -29.14
C PHE A 763 14.94 -0.06 -29.51
N LYS A 764 14.96 0.80 -30.54
CA LYS A 764 16.21 1.31 -31.13
C LYS A 764 16.99 2.26 -30.20
N HIS A 765 16.32 2.83 -29.21
CA HIS A 765 16.84 3.87 -28.33
C HIS A 765 16.96 3.42 -26.88
N ASP A 766 16.92 2.11 -26.63
CA ASP A 766 16.93 1.56 -25.28
C ASP A 766 18.35 1.38 -24.76
N GLU A 767 18.57 1.81 -23.52
CA GLU A 767 19.89 1.86 -22.89
C GLU A 767 19.87 1.15 -21.53
N LEU A 768 20.90 0.34 -21.23
CA LEU A 768 21.05 -0.36 -19.95
C LEU A 768 22.02 0.38 -19.04
N TYR A 769 21.56 0.73 -17.85
CA TYR A 769 22.31 1.44 -16.82
C TYR A 769 22.59 0.50 -15.64
N TYR A 770 23.81 0.57 -15.09
CA TYR A 770 24.17 -0.17 -13.88
C TYR A 770 24.27 0.80 -12.70
N ILE A 771 23.54 0.50 -11.62
CA ILE A 771 23.61 1.22 -10.35
C ILE A 771 24.91 0.86 -9.62
N ARG A 772 25.23 -0.44 -9.56
CA ARG A 772 26.52 -0.96 -9.09
C ARG A 772 27.06 -1.97 -10.09
N HIS A 773 28.37 -1.99 -10.29
CA HIS A 773 28.98 -2.90 -11.27
C HIS A 773 28.92 -4.35 -10.77
N PRO A 774 28.51 -5.34 -11.60
CA PRO A 774 28.40 -6.73 -11.16
C PRO A 774 29.70 -7.34 -10.61
N ASP A 775 30.85 -6.91 -11.11
CA ASP A 775 32.14 -7.40 -10.62
C ASP A 775 32.46 -6.96 -9.19
N GLU A 776 32.02 -5.76 -8.80
CA GLU A 776 32.19 -5.23 -7.44
C GLU A 776 31.36 -6.04 -6.44
N ILE A 777 30.09 -6.27 -6.75
CA ILE A 777 29.19 -7.09 -5.93
C ILE A 777 29.75 -8.52 -5.80
N ARG A 778 30.26 -9.08 -6.91
CA ARG A 778 30.88 -10.41 -6.89
C ARG A 778 32.13 -10.46 -6.01
N ASP A 779 32.95 -9.41 -5.98
CA ASP A 779 34.10 -9.32 -5.09
C ASP A 779 33.67 -9.25 -3.61
N ILE A 780 32.70 -8.41 -3.28
CA ILE A 780 32.15 -8.29 -1.92
C ILE A 780 31.61 -9.64 -1.44
N LEU A 781 30.80 -10.32 -2.26
CA LEU A 781 30.25 -11.64 -1.93
C LEU A 781 31.34 -12.69 -1.71
N LYS A 782 32.44 -12.66 -2.48
CA LYS A 782 33.58 -13.57 -2.29
C LYS A 782 34.36 -13.28 -1.00
N ARG A 783 34.64 -12.00 -0.73
CA ARG A 783 35.32 -11.58 0.51
C ARG A 783 34.49 -11.95 1.73
N ALA A 784 33.18 -11.69 1.68
CA ALA A 784 32.25 -12.05 2.74
C ALA A 784 32.22 -13.57 2.97
N GLN A 785 32.12 -14.38 1.90
CA GLN A 785 32.17 -15.84 2.01
C GLN A 785 33.48 -16.31 2.67
N HIS A 786 34.64 -15.81 2.22
CA HIS A 786 35.91 -16.18 2.82
C HIS A 786 36.01 -15.82 4.31
N LYS A 787 35.45 -14.67 4.69
CA LYS A 787 35.43 -14.23 6.10
C LYS A 787 34.52 -15.13 6.93
N ILE A 788 33.30 -15.41 6.46
CA ILE A 788 32.36 -16.35 7.10
C ILE A 788 33.01 -17.72 7.27
N ASP A 789 33.65 -18.25 6.22
CA ASP A 789 34.35 -19.54 6.26
C ASP A 789 35.55 -19.54 7.21
N SER A 790 36.22 -18.38 7.39
CA SER A 790 37.35 -18.24 8.30
C SER A 790 36.95 -18.20 9.77
N VAL A 791 35.76 -17.67 10.08
CA VAL A 791 35.23 -17.62 11.46
C VAL A 791 34.70 -19.00 11.88
N LEU A 792 34.26 -19.81 10.91
CA LEU A 792 33.83 -21.19 11.09
C LEU A 792 34.94 -22.17 11.44
N ARG A 793 36.17 -21.88 11.01
CA ARG A 793 37.36 -22.71 11.21
C ARG A 793 38.06 -22.31 12.49
#